data_AF-A0AAD6VCA8-F1
#
_entry.id   AF-A0AAD6VCA8-F1
#
_cell.length_a   1.000
_cell.length_b   1.000
_cell.length_c   1.000
_cell.angle_alpha   90.00
_cell.angle_beta   90.00
_cell.angle_gamma   90.00
#
_symmetry.space_group_name_H-M   'P 1'
#
loop_
_entity.id
_entity.type
_entity.pdbx_description
1 polymer ?
#
loop_
_entity_poly.entity_id
_entity_poly.type
_entity_poly.pdbx_seq_one_letter_code
_entity_poly.pdbx_strand_id
1 'polypeptide(L)'
;MLFDAFDNLPRNRWSATQLQAVADLCTALGVLNVPSVKTLRKIQKGLQAECGYAPRRIESFLGNVFYMNDIRDVLARDMANPLVAPHLHFYPEENTTPISETYQAKRWTEFDPSQLTSMFNNGRKRFWINEVAQLKTGECIIPERWIRRDGVLTCDGHQLVRNPDMRWTLGSSGTFNADDLVRNYDGLIQAFGPFDWAAGSDVPEMPNSMRKFIDEEEDLYVLMASPWADDVSGNRSKQYNKHMNMYTRNGCLPGRLIQQEYHVHFLSSSPHASSAEQFAAFRDQVNATEKEPVRCFNAATGRKARFIIRVPGLPADNPQQSDECSHMGVNANFPCRKCGWGGTKQEKEEDAQYHAAHFAGAARNAAAIKLELTKQFEIAMRGDAAALEKLQRKSGIKDRIAQHWMELLIQKVKAMKAADPGLTTESMAEEVKTWLDEQPGDKMNPLLDITGLDPSRDTPVEILHTILLGIIKYIWAYLHTKWSDDDRRLVAIRMQSTDLSGLNVPPIRAAYMMQYKNNLIGKHFKTLMQILAFDTHDVCSGAELALIRVAGELGTLLWASEIDNMDEHCAQLSIAAANVMDAFDAVDPLRILVKIKMHLLAHLPDDVRRFGPAVRFSTETEESFNRVFKLCSEFSNRHAPSRDIAGKFASMDRVKHILSGGFWLDANSGKYIQAGRAVRKWLPTDKKLQHRLGWVTLAENTPGKITPVSARRIQPVEWEKTKAAAHPLANPPPASSTWRLGHSLITGSGDRVSTGAWVVALHGDQNIFGRIAELLHGGARGLVTLEQFTYSQERHPDFNWPILRRPTGAEIVAGAQNFLLLESTDIQFVISVAHDCRNGKCKPVVAGKEVQEREITTRDISLIKHSDDDHFVLNMAGLHHFVRLLRVLPRALTEIRPLVDDREKAHKEAAAKVRGTQAARRAQAAAKRRQTAARKRDVAAAAKQTAADADKAAEEAEELARATEEALKRGQELPPGDEPDGDKELQDEGEGSSDSDDESRSEPEASDDDYTPQGCAGRGALRGREAPQGRKRKRARKE
;
A
#
# COMPACT_ATOMS: atom_id res chain seq x y z
N MET A 1 19.95 26.75 11.85
CA MET A 1 18.93 25.71 12.11
C MET A 1 17.55 26.05 11.56
N LEU A 2 16.89 27.15 11.97
CA LEU A 2 15.53 27.46 11.49
C LEU A 2 15.41 27.44 9.96
N PHE A 3 16.23 28.22 9.25
CA PHE A 3 16.26 28.23 7.77
C PHE A 3 16.58 26.86 7.15
N ASP A 4 17.44 26.06 7.80
CA ASP A 4 17.76 24.71 7.32
C ASP A 4 16.55 23.77 7.46
N ALA A 5 15.81 23.88 8.56
CA ALA A 5 14.57 23.12 8.76
C ALA A 5 13.51 23.51 7.73
N PHE A 6 13.31 24.79 7.45
CA PHE A 6 12.36 25.26 6.44
C PHE A 6 12.70 24.76 5.02
N ASP A 7 13.98 24.80 4.63
CA ASP A 7 14.44 24.28 3.33
C ASP A 7 14.26 22.76 3.20
N ASN A 8 14.20 22.02 4.32
CA ASN A 8 14.13 20.56 4.37
C ASN A 8 12.79 20.01 4.88
N LEU A 9 11.71 20.80 4.84
CA LEU A 9 10.36 20.28 5.12
C LEU A 9 9.86 19.38 3.96
N PRO A 10 9.45 18.12 4.23
CA PRO A 10 9.06 17.16 3.19
C PRO A 10 7.95 17.66 2.23
N ARG A 11 6.86 18.21 2.79
CA ARG A 11 5.67 18.61 2.01
C ARG A 11 5.63 20.10 1.62
N ASN A 12 6.61 20.88 2.05
CA ASN A 12 6.66 22.34 1.87
C ASN A 12 8.05 22.81 1.41
N ARG A 13 8.52 22.33 0.24
CA ARG A 13 9.81 22.75 -0.33
C ARG A 13 9.77 24.19 -0.83
N TRP A 14 10.84 24.94 -0.56
CA TRP A 14 11.01 26.32 -1.00
C TRP A 14 12.10 26.43 -2.05
N SER A 15 11.91 27.32 -3.02
CA SER A 15 12.97 27.69 -3.96
C SER A 15 14.03 28.56 -3.28
N ALA A 16 15.23 28.65 -3.87
CA ALA A 16 16.26 29.56 -3.38
C ALA A 16 15.78 31.02 -3.35
N THR A 17 14.97 31.42 -4.33
CA THR A 17 14.35 32.77 -4.39
C THR A 17 13.37 32.99 -3.25
N GLN A 18 12.55 32.00 -2.90
CA GLN A 18 11.63 32.09 -1.77
C GLN A 18 12.38 32.20 -0.44
N LEU A 19 13.45 31.42 -0.27
CA LEU A 19 14.32 31.52 0.92
C LEU A 19 14.98 32.90 1.02
N GLN A 20 15.45 33.45 -0.11
CA GLN A 20 16.02 34.80 -0.14
C GLN A 20 14.99 35.85 0.24
N ALA A 21 13.77 35.80 -0.33
CA ALA A 21 12.70 36.74 0.00
C ALA A 21 12.33 36.73 1.49
N VAL A 22 12.35 35.55 2.13
CA VAL A 22 12.11 35.46 3.59
C VAL A 22 13.29 35.99 4.39
N ALA A 23 14.53 35.77 3.95
CA ALA A 23 15.70 36.38 4.58
C ALA A 23 15.65 37.92 4.48
N ASP A 24 15.25 38.46 3.32
CA ASP A 24 15.09 39.90 3.10
C ASP A 24 13.99 40.48 3.99
N LEU A 25 12.85 39.79 4.11
CA LEU A 25 11.77 40.17 5.03
C LEU A 25 12.23 40.18 6.49
N CYS A 26 12.94 39.15 6.95
CA CYS A 26 13.49 39.11 8.31
C CYS A 26 14.45 40.29 8.55
N THR A 27 15.29 40.61 7.56
CA THR A 27 16.21 41.76 7.62
C THR A 27 15.44 43.08 7.71
N ALA A 28 14.39 43.25 6.90
CA ALA A 28 13.52 44.43 6.93
C ALA A 28 12.77 44.58 8.26
N LEU A 29 12.45 43.48 8.94
CA LEU A 29 11.84 43.46 10.28
C LEU A 29 12.86 43.65 11.42
N GLY A 30 14.14 43.90 11.11
CA GLY A 30 15.19 44.13 12.10
C GLY A 30 15.70 42.88 12.82
N VAL A 31 15.47 41.68 12.26
CA VAL A 31 16.01 40.43 12.83
C VAL A 31 17.54 40.43 12.67
N LEU A 32 18.26 40.25 13.77
CA LEU A 32 19.73 40.18 13.75
C LEU A 32 20.22 38.81 13.25
N ASN A 33 21.40 38.79 12.63
CA ASN A 33 22.11 37.57 12.20
C ASN A 33 21.34 36.70 11.19
N VAL A 34 20.55 37.29 10.29
CA VAL A 34 19.90 36.56 9.20
C VAL A 34 20.97 36.07 8.21
N PRO A 35 21.10 34.75 7.96
CA PRO A 35 22.09 34.24 7.04
C PRO A 35 21.69 34.53 5.59
N SER A 36 22.64 34.93 4.75
CA SER A 36 22.44 34.90 3.30
C SER A 36 22.20 33.46 2.82
N VAL A 37 21.51 33.26 1.69
CA VAL A 37 21.33 31.92 1.11
C VAL A 37 22.67 31.23 0.85
N LYS A 38 23.71 31.97 0.42
CA LYS A 38 25.07 31.43 0.24
C LYS A 38 25.66 30.94 1.56
N THR A 39 25.51 31.71 2.64
CA THR A 39 25.95 31.32 3.99
C THR A 39 25.20 30.09 4.47
N LEU A 40 23.88 30.04 4.26
CA LEU A 40 23.05 28.87 4.59
C LEU A 40 23.55 27.61 3.88
N ARG A 41 23.79 27.67 2.56
CA ARG A 41 24.30 26.52 1.78
C ARG A 41 25.68 26.07 2.27
N LYS A 42 26.56 27.00 2.66
CA LYS A 42 27.87 26.67 3.27
C LYS A 42 27.69 25.93 4.61
N ILE A 43 26.80 26.42 5.48
CA ILE A 43 26.49 25.77 6.77
C ILE A 43 25.91 24.37 6.53
N GLN A 44 24.94 24.24 5.63
CA GLN A 44 24.33 22.95 5.29
C GLN A 44 25.36 21.94 4.77
N LYS A 45 26.32 22.39 3.94
CA LYS A 45 27.42 21.53 3.48
C LYS A 45 28.30 21.06 4.64
N GLY A 46 28.63 21.95 5.58
CA GLY A 46 29.37 21.58 6.80
C GLY A 46 28.61 20.57 7.65
N LEU A 47 27.33 20.83 7.92
CA LEU A 47 26.47 19.91 8.66
C LEU A 47 26.30 18.56 7.94
N GLN A 48 26.20 18.55 6.61
CA GLN A 48 26.14 17.30 5.84
C GLN A 48 27.40 16.46 6.00
N ALA A 49 28.57 17.09 6.05
CA ALA A 49 29.84 16.40 6.24
C ALA A 49 30.01 15.88 7.69
N GLU A 50 29.50 16.62 8.67
CA GLU A 50 29.65 16.28 10.10
C GLU A 50 28.63 15.23 10.57
N CYS A 51 27.36 15.37 10.16
CA CYS A 51 26.27 14.55 10.69
C CYS A 51 25.33 13.99 9.62
N GLY A 52 25.58 14.22 8.33
CA GLY A 52 24.81 13.67 7.21
C GLY A 52 25.42 12.39 6.64
N TYR A 53 24.78 11.80 5.63
CA TYR A 53 25.38 10.77 4.76
C TYR A 53 25.27 11.20 3.29
N ALA A 54 26.16 10.69 2.44
CA ALA A 54 26.12 11.02 1.02
C ALA A 54 25.52 9.86 0.21
N PRO A 55 24.68 10.15 -0.81
CA PRO A 55 24.26 9.13 -1.75
C PRO A 55 25.48 8.52 -2.46
N ARG A 56 25.49 7.19 -2.60
CA ARG A 56 26.54 6.45 -3.31
C ARG A 56 26.14 6.29 -4.78
N ARG A 57 27.09 6.51 -5.69
CA ARG A 57 26.91 6.18 -7.12
C ARG A 57 26.95 4.67 -7.26
N ILE A 58 25.92 4.11 -7.89
CA ILE A 58 25.83 2.71 -8.27
C ILE A 58 25.78 2.63 -9.78
N GLU A 59 26.47 1.64 -10.33
CA GLU A 59 26.37 1.24 -11.73
C GLU A 59 25.85 -0.19 -11.73
N SER A 60 24.67 -0.40 -12.33
CA SER A 60 24.08 -1.73 -12.42
C SER A 60 24.87 -2.59 -13.42
N PHE A 61 24.66 -3.89 -13.36
CA PHE A 61 25.25 -4.82 -14.32
C PHE A 61 24.81 -4.58 -15.78
N LEU A 62 23.69 -3.87 -15.99
CA LEU A 62 23.21 -3.43 -17.31
C LEU A 62 23.81 -2.07 -17.74
N GLY A 63 24.72 -1.51 -16.95
CA GLY A 63 25.37 -0.21 -17.21
C GLY A 63 24.53 1.01 -16.82
N ASN A 64 23.37 0.83 -16.17
CA ASN A 64 22.57 1.95 -15.70
C ASN A 64 23.18 2.58 -14.45
N VAL A 65 23.26 3.91 -14.43
CA VAL A 65 23.81 4.66 -13.29
C VAL A 65 22.69 5.28 -12.46
N PHE A 66 22.72 5.05 -11.16
CA PHE A 66 21.82 5.69 -10.20
C PHE A 66 22.54 5.99 -8.88
N TYR A 67 21.88 6.72 -7.99
CA TYR A 67 22.40 7.06 -6.67
C TYR A 67 21.47 6.49 -5.59
N MET A 68 22.07 5.90 -4.56
CA MET A 68 21.38 5.27 -3.45
C MET A 68 21.89 5.80 -2.12
N ASN A 69 20.97 6.14 -1.21
CA ASN A 69 21.26 6.34 0.20
C ASN A 69 21.48 4.98 0.86
N ASP A 70 22.56 4.83 1.61
CA ASP A 70 22.92 3.55 2.21
C ASP A 70 21.95 3.19 3.34
N ILE A 71 21.33 2.01 3.27
CA ILE A 71 20.37 1.58 4.29
C ILE A 71 21.00 1.43 5.67
N ARG A 72 22.30 1.12 5.73
CA ARG A 72 23.06 0.99 6.98
C ARG A 72 23.12 2.34 7.69
N ASP A 73 23.37 3.42 6.95
CA ASP A 73 23.39 4.78 7.50
C ASP A 73 22.00 5.25 7.95
N VAL A 74 20.96 4.87 7.21
CA VAL A 74 19.56 5.16 7.54
C VAL A 74 19.15 4.51 8.86
N LEU A 75 19.33 3.19 9.00
CA LEU A 75 18.93 2.46 10.21
C LEU A 75 19.80 2.79 11.42
N ALA A 76 21.09 3.10 11.22
CA ALA A 76 21.97 3.58 12.28
C ALA A 76 21.46 4.88 12.90
N ARG A 77 20.79 5.75 12.14
CA ARG A 77 20.16 6.97 12.69
C ARG A 77 18.95 6.69 13.53
N ASP A 78 18.12 5.73 13.14
CA ASP A 78 16.97 5.32 13.97
C ASP A 78 17.45 4.80 15.33
N MET A 79 18.53 4.00 15.35
CA MET A 79 19.20 3.56 16.58
C MET A 79 19.80 4.72 17.39
N ALA A 80 20.37 5.71 16.71
CA ALA A 80 21.01 6.86 17.35
C ALA A 80 20.05 8.00 17.68
N ASN A 81 18.74 7.84 17.45
CA ASN A 81 17.73 8.87 17.69
C ASN A 81 16.99 8.62 19.02
N PRO A 82 17.07 9.52 20.00
CA PRO A 82 16.46 9.32 21.33
C PRO A 82 14.93 9.34 21.33
N LEU A 83 14.28 9.81 20.26
CA LEU A 83 12.82 9.75 20.10
C LEU A 83 12.35 8.46 19.40
N VAL A 84 13.29 7.67 18.84
CA VAL A 84 12.98 6.48 18.01
C VAL A 84 13.53 5.22 18.67
N ALA A 85 14.79 5.22 19.07
CA ALA A 85 15.47 4.07 19.67
C ALA A 85 14.72 3.41 20.84
N PRO A 86 14.08 4.16 21.77
CA PRO A 86 13.32 3.54 22.87
C PRO A 86 12.10 2.73 22.42
N HIS A 87 11.67 2.89 21.16
CA HIS A 87 10.54 2.16 20.60
C HIS A 87 10.96 0.96 19.74
N LEU A 88 12.25 0.73 19.53
CA LEU A 88 12.73 -0.39 18.72
C LEU A 88 12.59 -1.72 19.49
N HIS A 89 11.96 -2.68 18.83
CA HIS A 89 11.74 -4.04 19.32
C HIS A 89 12.70 -5.01 18.62
N PHE A 90 13.48 -5.79 19.39
CA PHE A 90 14.60 -6.59 18.86
C PHE A 90 14.42 -8.11 18.91
N TYR A 91 13.38 -8.59 19.59
CA TYR A 91 13.14 -10.02 19.84
C TYR A 91 11.74 -10.39 19.34
N PRO A 92 11.47 -11.64 18.92
CA PRO A 92 10.09 -12.07 18.71
C PRO A 92 9.29 -12.01 20.01
N GLU A 93 7.97 -11.92 19.90
CA GLU A 93 7.04 -11.90 21.02
C GLU A 93 5.94 -12.95 20.82
N GLU A 94 5.65 -13.71 21.87
CA GLU A 94 4.60 -14.74 21.91
C GLU A 94 3.64 -14.47 23.08
N ASN A 95 2.50 -15.16 23.07
CA ASN A 95 1.46 -15.11 24.11
C ASN A 95 0.83 -13.73 24.37
N THR A 96 1.12 -12.75 23.52
CA THR A 96 0.54 -11.40 23.64
C THR A 96 -0.82 -11.36 22.95
N THR A 97 -1.85 -10.99 23.70
CA THR A 97 -3.19 -10.71 23.18
C THR A 97 -3.65 -9.32 23.65
N PRO A 98 -4.18 -8.46 22.75
CA PRO A 98 -4.31 -8.68 21.32
C PRO A 98 -2.97 -8.61 20.56
N ILE A 99 -2.88 -9.35 19.44
CA ILE A 99 -1.80 -9.24 18.47
C ILE A 99 -2.01 -7.97 17.65
N SER A 100 -1.04 -7.08 17.67
CA SER A 100 -1.11 -5.81 16.95
C SER A 100 0.09 -5.55 16.06
N GLU A 101 1.15 -6.36 16.17
CA GLU A 101 2.46 -6.10 15.58
C GLU A 101 3.03 -7.33 14.86
N THR A 102 3.90 -7.11 13.86
CA THR A 102 4.49 -8.21 13.08
C THR A 102 5.47 -9.05 13.88
N TYR A 103 6.16 -8.48 14.88
CA TYR A 103 7.02 -9.24 15.79
C TYR A 103 6.25 -10.13 16.79
N GLN A 104 4.93 -9.95 16.88
CA GLN A 104 4.02 -10.82 17.64
C GLN A 104 3.42 -11.95 16.77
N ALA A 105 3.77 -11.98 15.48
CA ALA A 105 3.26 -12.93 14.51
C ALA A 105 4.33 -13.92 14.06
N LYS A 106 3.91 -14.98 13.37
CA LYS A 106 4.77 -16.13 13.04
C LYS A 106 5.99 -15.77 12.18
N ARG A 107 5.96 -14.68 11.41
CA ARG A 107 7.05 -14.33 10.49
C ARG A 107 8.40 -14.16 11.19
N TRP A 108 8.42 -13.58 12.39
CA TRP A 108 9.67 -13.41 13.13
C TRP A 108 10.20 -14.72 13.71
N THR A 109 9.32 -15.65 14.08
CA THR A 109 9.71 -16.96 14.61
C THR A 109 10.04 -17.98 13.52
N GLU A 110 9.79 -17.67 12.25
CA GLU A 110 10.24 -18.45 11.08
C GLU A 110 11.73 -18.24 10.74
N PHE A 111 12.34 -17.15 11.21
CA PHE A 111 13.79 -16.97 11.06
C PHE A 111 14.52 -17.99 11.93
N ASP A 112 15.64 -18.48 11.41
CA ASP A 112 16.55 -19.28 12.22
C ASP A 112 17.02 -18.45 13.44
N PRO A 113 17.17 -19.02 14.65
CA PRO A 113 17.61 -18.24 15.80
C PRO A 113 18.94 -17.49 15.60
N SER A 114 19.86 -18.02 14.78
CA SER A 114 21.11 -17.34 14.42
C SER A 114 20.91 -16.11 13.51
N GLN A 115 19.75 -15.99 12.86
CA GLN A 115 19.36 -14.85 12.04
C GLN A 115 18.63 -13.76 12.83
N LEU A 116 18.26 -14.03 14.08
CA LEU A 116 17.65 -13.09 15.02
C LEU A 116 18.71 -12.46 15.94
N THR A 117 18.29 -11.54 16.82
CA THR A 117 19.19 -10.94 17.82
C THR A 117 19.75 -12.05 18.72
N SER A 118 21.01 -12.41 18.53
CA SER A 118 21.69 -13.55 19.18
C SER A 118 22.17 -13.25 20.60
N MET A 119 22.12 -11.99 21.01
CA MET A 119 22.70 -11.53 22.26
C MET A 119 21.65 -10.85 23.16
N PHE A 120 21.73 -11.11 24.45
CA PHE A 120 21.03 -10.38 25.50
C PHE A 120 22.02 -9.73 26.46
N ASN A 121 21.76 -8.48 26.84
CA ASN A 121 22.54 -7.74 27.83
C ASN A 121 21.64 -7.37 29.02
N ASN A 122 21.95 -7.88 30.21
CA ASN A 122 21.20 -7.60 31.44
C ASN A 122 21.68 -6.33 32.18
N GLY A 123 22.45 -5.48 31.50
CA GLY A 123 23.09 -4.28 32.04
C GLY A 123 24.47 -4.53 32.65
N ARG A 124 24.78 -5.76 33.06
CA ARG A 124 26.06 -6.14 33.67
C ARG A 124 26.89 -7.06 32.77
N LYS A 125 26.25 -8.09 32.20
CA LYS A 125 26.88 -9.14 31.41
C LYS A 125 26.10 -9.36 30.11
N ARG A 126 26.80 -9.93 29.14
CA ARG A 126 26.23 -10.35 27.85
C ARG A 126 26.13 -11.87 27.81
N PHE A 127 24.97 -12.32 27.37
CA PHE A 127 24.63 -13.72 27.16
C PHE A 127 24.36 -13.92 25.68
N TRP A 128 24.88 -15.00 25.13
CA TRP A 128 24.73 -15.35 23.74
C TRP A 128 23.90 -16.60 23.62
N ILE A 129 23.16 -16.73 22.53
CA ILE A 129 22.69 -18.03 22.11
C ILE A 129 23.89 -18.93 21.83
N ASN A 130 23.68 -20.24 21.96
CA ASN A 130 24.65 -21.28 21.72
C ASN A 130 25.86 -21.23 22.65
N GLU A 131 25.77 -20.56 23.80
CA GLU A 131 26.82 -20.50 24.81
C GLU A 131 26.30 -20.93 26.18
N VAL A 132 27.16 -21.56 26.99
CA VAL A 132 26.78 -21.92 28.36
C VAL A 132 26.53 -20.67 29.21
N ALA A 133 25.40 -20.65 29.90
CA ALA A 133 25.03 -19.65 30.89
C ALA A 133 24.52 -20.32 32.16
N GLN A 134 24.71 -19.67 33.32
CA GLN A 134 24.25 -20.17 34.60
C GLN A 134 23.10 -19.31 35.15
N LEU A 135 22.07 -19.99 35.65
CA LEU A 135 20.91 -19.42 36.32
C LEU A 135 21.20 -19.12 37.81
N LYS A 136 20.36 -18.30 38.44
CA LYS A 136 20.40 -18.04 39.90
C LYS A 136 20.31 -19.31 40.75
N THR A 137 19.66 -20.36 40.23
CA THR A 137 19.55 -21.68 40.87
C THR A 137 20.90 -22.43 40.92
N GLY A 138 21.89 -21.99 40.13
CA GLY A 138 23.16 -22.68 39.95
C GLY A 138 23.18 -23.61 38.74
N GLU A 139 22.02 -23.90 38.14
CA GLU A 139 21.90 -24.73 36.94
C GLU A 139 22.53 -24.03 35.73
N CYS A 140 23.19 -24.82 34.88
CA CYS A 140 23.72 -24.34 33.61
C CYS A 140 22.76 -24.68 32.47
N ILE A 141 22.64 -23.77 31.50
CA ILE A 141 21.81 -23.92 30.30
C ILE A 141 22.61 -23.48 29.08
N ILE A 142 22.13 -23.84 27.89
CA ILE A 142 22.52 -23.25 26.61
C ILE A 142 21.28 -22.59 26.00
N PRO A 143 21.19 -21.24 26.00
CA PRO A 143 20.13 -20.53 25.31
C PRO A 143 20.23 -20.74 23.80
N GLU A 144 19.13 -20.95 23.10
CA GLU A 144 19.09 -21.09 21.64
C GLU A 144 18.38 -19.92 20.97
N ARG A 145 17.36 -19.36 21.63
CA ARG A 145 16.56 -18.26 21.09
C ARG A 145 16.08 -17.33 22.20
N TRP A 146 16.28 -16.03 22.02
CA TRP A 146 15.68 -15.00 22.87
C TRP A 146 14.27 -14.66 22.38
N ILE A 147 13.31 -14.57 23.30
CA ILE A 147 11.90 -14.34 22.97
C ILE A 147 11.15 -13.70 24.14
N ARG A 148 10.26 -12.75 23.84
CA ARG A 148 9.39 -12.12 24.85
C ARG A 148 8.10 -12.92 25.02
N ARG A 149 7.70 -13.15 26.26
CA ARG A 149 6.42 -13.76 26.63
C ARG A 149 5.83 -12.95 27.77
N ASP A 150 4.59 -12.47 27.58
CA ASP A 150 3.88 -11.65 28.56
C ASP A 150 4.68 -10.42 29.04
N GLY A 151 5.37 -9.76 28.10
CA GLY A 151 6.24 -8.60 28.38
C GLY A 151 7.61 -8.92 28.98
N VAL A 152 7.86 -10.16 29.41
CA VAL A 152 9.11 -10.62 30.01
C VAL A 152 10.03 -11.23 28.95
N LEU A 153 11.32 -10.92 28.98
CA LEU A 153 12.28 -11.57 28.10
C LEU A 153 12.67 -12.94 28.66
N THR A 154 12.54 -13.97 27.83
CA THR A 154 12.89 -15.36 28.13
C THR A 154 13.86 -15.88 27.08
N CYS A 155 14.42 -17.06 27.31
CA CYS A 155 15.09 -17.84 26.28
C CYS A 155 14.56 -19.27 26.24
N ASP A 156 14.36 -19.79 25.04
CA ASP A 156 14.27 -21.23 24.82
C ASP A 156 15.68 -21.79 24.72
N GLY A 157 15.91 -22.98 25.28
CA GLY A 157 17.21 -23.63 25.21
C GLY A 157 17.24 -24.95 25.98
N HIS A 158 18.42 -25.49 26.21
CA HIS A 158 18.63 -26.78 26.87
C HIS A 158 19.28 -26.63 28.24
N GLN A 159 18.78 -27.38 29.22
CA GLN A 159 19.49 -27.54 30.49
C GLN A 159 20.73 -28.42 30.30
N LEU A 160 21.82 -28.11 30.99
CA LEU A 160 23.01 -28.96 31.01
C LEU A 160 22.97 -29.93 32.20
N VAL A 161 23.20 -31.21 31.90
CA VAL A 161 23.30 -32.28 32.89
C VAL A 161 24.76 -32.69 33.01
N ARG A 162 25.23 -32.86 34.25
CA ARG A 162 26.54 -33.43 34.51
C ARG A 162 26.40 -34.91 34.77
N ASN A 163 27.00 -35.72 33.90
CA ASN A 163 26.97 -37.18 33.98
C ASN A 163 27.82 -37.70 35.16
N PRO A 164 27.65 -38.98 35.57
CA PRO A 164 28.50 -39.61 36.58
C PRO A 164 30.00 -39.64 36.22
N ASP A 165 30.34 -39.62 34.92
CA ASP A 165 31.72 -39.52 34.42
C ASP A 165 32.26 -38.08 34.44
N MET A 166 31.54 -37.16 35.07
CA MET A 166 31.84 -35.73 35.25
C MET A 166 31.79 -34.89 33.97
N ARG A 167 31.42 -35.47 32.82
CA ARG A 167 31.22 -34.76 31.55
C ARG A 167 29.83 -34.16 31.42
N TRP A 168 29.70 -33.15 30.59
CA TRP A 168 28.44 -32.45 30.33
C TRP A 168 27.70 -33.02 29.12
N THR A 169 26.38 -33.05 29.22
CA THR A 169 25.45 -33.40 28.13
C THR A 169 24.30 -32.40 28.08
N LEU A 170 23.69 -32.28 26.90
CA LEU A 170 22.43 -31.57 26.71
C LEU A 170 21.30 -32.40 27.32
N GLY A 171 20.59 -31.79 28.26
CA GLY A 171 19.38 -32.31 28.87
C GLY A 171 18.12 -31.87 28.13
N SER A 172 17.01 -31.82 28.86
CA SER A 172 15.71 -31.40 28.32
C SER A 172 15.71 -29.95 27.84
N SER A 173 14.97 -29.70 26.76
CA SER A 173 14.63 -28.35 26.34
C SER A 173 13.65 -27.70 27.33
N GLY A 174 13.72 -26.38 27.45
CA GLY A 174 12.87 -25.61 28.34
C GLY A 174 12.91 -24.12 28.01
N THR A 175 12.08 -23.38 28.74
CA THR A 175 12.05 -21.92 28.70
C THR A 175 12.58 -21.37 30.02
N PHE A 176 13.51 -20.43 29.94
CA PHE A 176 14.18 -19.84 31.10
C PHE A 176 14.02 -18.32 31.09
N ASN A 177 13.84 -17.71 32.26
CA ASN A 177 13.75 -16.26 32.36
C ASN A 177 15.15 -15.63 32.17
N ALA A 178 15.25 -14.64 31.28
CA ALA A 178 16.52 -13.97 31.00
C ALA A 178 17.07 -13.23 32.24
N ASP A 179 16.19 -12.76 33.14
CA ASP A 179 16.58 -12.09 34.39
C ASP A 179 17.20 -13.06 35.41
N ASP A 180 17.08 -14.37 35.23
CA ASP A 180 17.68 -15.38 36.10
C ASP A 180 19.13 -15.70 35.73
N LEU A 181 19.65 -15.14 34.64
CA LEU A 181 21.02 -15.38 34.20
C LEU A 181 22.04 -14.57 35.00
N VAL A 182 23.01 -15.25 35.62
CA VAL A 182 23.99 -14.65 36.54
C VAL A 182 25.45 -14.78 36.10
N ARG A 183 25.84 -15.88 35.42
CA ARG A 183 27.18 -16.05 34.83
C ARG A 183 27.05 -16.42 33.36
N ASN A 184 27.74 -15.67 32.51
CA ASN A 184 27.90 -15.96 31.10
C ASN A 184 29.10 -16.90 30.89
N TYR A 185 29.32 -17.35 29.66
CA TYR A 185 30.36 -18.31 29.29
C TYR A 185 31.75 -17.96 29.85
N ASP A 186 32.23 -16.73 29.64
CA ASP A 186 33.57 -16.33 30.11
C ASP A 186 33.70 -16.41 31.62
N GLY A 187 32.65 -15.99 32.35
CA GLY A 187 32.61 -16.08 33.80
C GLY A 187 32.55 -17.53 34.31
N LEU A 188 32.03 -18.46 33.51
CA LEU A 188 32.02 -19.89 33.82
C LEU A 188 33.37 -20.54 33.51
N ILE A 189 33.99 -20.22 32.37
CA ILE A 189 35.34 -20.68 32.03
C ILE A 189 36.34 -20.20 33.09
N GLN A 190 36.23 -18.95 33.54
CA GLN A 190 37.09 -18.42 34.60
C GLN A 190 36.86 -19.12 35.94
N ALA A 191 35.62 -19.54 36.25
CA ALA A 191 35.28 -20.15 37.53
C ALA A 191 35.54 -21.66 37.58
N PHE A 192 35.36 -22.37 36.46
CA PHE A 192 35.30 -23.84 36.42
C PHE A 192 36.27 -24.47 35.41
N GLY A 193 36.92 -23.68 34.55
CA GLY A 193 37.70 -24.17 33.41
C GLY A 193 36.84 -24.54 32.19
N PRO A 194 37.47 -25.08 31.14
CA PRO A 194 36.77 -25.55 29.94
C PRO A 194 35.72 -26.63 30.22
N PHE A 195 34.66 -26.66 29.41
CA PHE A 195 33.62 -27.67 29.51
C PHE A 195 34.03 -28.95 28.77
N ASP A 196 34.10 -30.07 29.49
CA ASP A 196 34.32 -31.41 28.93
C ASP A 196 32.98 -32.05 28.54
N TRP A 197 32.75 -32.24 27.24
CA TRP A 197 31.51 -32.79 26.69
C TRP A 197 31.55 -34.32 26.56
N ALA A 198 30.42 -34.98 26.78
CA ALA A 198 30.32 -36.42 26.52
C ALA A 198 30.36 -36.71 25.01
N ALA A 199 30.95 -37.85 24.63
CA ALA A 199 31.08 -38.26 23.23
C ALA A 199 29.69 -38.36 22.55
N GLY A 200 29.57 -37.77 21.37
CA GLY A 200 28.31 -37.77 20.59
C GLY A 200 27.29 -36.71 21.00
N SER A 201 27.64 -35.80 21.91
CA SER A 201 26.77 -34.65 22.24
C SER A 201 26.75 -33.65 21.09
N ASP A 202 25.56 -33.28 20.62
CA ASP A 202 25.35 -32.27 19.56
C ASP A 202 25.48 -30.85 20.13
N VAL A 203 26.70 -30.47 20.49
CA VAL A 203 26.99 -29.22 21.19
C VAL A 203 27.36 -28.14 20.18
N PRO A 204 26.77 -26.94 20.26
CA PRO A 204 27.11 -25.87 19.33
C PRO A 204 28.51 -25.31 19.57
N GLU A 205 29.08 -24.67 18.54
CA GLU A 205 30.38 -24.01 18.62
C GLU A 205 30.38 -22.86 19.65
N MET A 206 31.35 -22.90 20.57
CA MET A 206 31.52 -21.90 21.64
C MET A 206 32.97 -21.40 21.71
N PRO A 207 33.20 -20.10 21.93
CA PRO A 207 32.18 -19.06 22.04
C PRO A 207 31.50 -18.76 20.69
N ASN A 208 30.34 -18.10 20.75
CA ASN A 208 29.52 -17.78 19.59
C ASN A 208 30.35 -17.05 18.52
N SER A 209 30.30 -17.53 17.28
CA SER A 209 31.14 -17.05 16.18
C SER A 209 30.93 -15.57 15.84
N MET A 210 29.81 -14.97 16.23
CA MET A 210 29.53 -13.54 16.04
C MET A 210 30.35 -12.63 16.94
N ARG A 211 30.90 -13.16 18.05
CA ARG A 211 31.76 -12.38 18.95
C ARG A 211 32.98 -11.79 18.26
N LYS A 212 33.52 -12.46 17.23
CA LYS A 212 34.70 -11.97 16.48
C LYS A 212 34.47 -10.66 15.74
N PHE A 213 33.21 -10.27 15.55
CA PHE A 213 32.80 -9.08 14.81
C PHE A 213 32.41 -7.91 15.70
N ILE A 214 32.43 -8.06 17.03
CA ILE A 214 32.04 -7.00 17.97
C ILE A 214 33.12 -6.81 19.03
N ASP A 215 33.29 -5.58 19.50
CA ASP A 215 34.21 -5.30 20.59
C ASP A 215 33.54 -5.66 21.94
N GLU A 216 34.32 -5.95 22.98
CA GLU A 216 33.79 -6.32 24.31
C GLU A 216 32.85 -5.28 24.94
N GLU A 217 32.87 -4.04 24.47
CA GLU A 217 31.99 -2.97 24.98
C GLU A 217 30.69 -2.79 24.17
N GLU A 218 30.55 -3.47 23.03
CA GLU A 218 29.44 -3.29 22.09
C GLU A 218 28.31 -4.32 22.29
N ASP A 219 27.08 -3.91 22.00
CA ASP A 219 25.91 -4.80 21.96
C ASP A 219 25.55 -5.15 20.51
N LEU A 220 25.11 -6.38 20.22
CA LEU A 220 24.68 -6.81 18.88
C LEU A 220 23.16 -6.93 18.79
N TYR A 221 22.57 -6.35 17.75
CA TYR A 221 21.13 -6.41 17.45
C TYR A 221 20.84 -6.88 16.02
N VAL A 222 19.63 -7.34 15.77
CA VAL A 222 19.08 -7.48 14.41
C VAL A 222 18.01 -6.42 14.19
N LEU A 223 18.11 -5.69 13.07
CA LEU A 223 17.11 -4.74 12.61
C LEU A 223 16.37 -5.30 11.39
N MET A 224 15.05 -5.17 11.41
CA MET A 224 14.19 -5.54 10.29
C MET A 224 14.01 -4.36 9.33
N ALA A 225 14.27 -4.56 8.05
CA ALA A 225 14.08 -3.58 6.98
C ALA A 225 13.00 -4.04 6.02
N SER A 226 11.91 -3.29 5.91
CA SER A 226 10.84 -3.57 4.94
C SER A 226 11.01 -2.65 3.73
N PRO A 227 11.69 -3.08 2.66
CA PRO A 227 11.82 -2.29 1.45
C PRO A 227 10.53 -2.34 0.63
N TRP A 228 10.32 -1.29 -0.16
CA TRP A 228 9.22 -1.17 -1.09
C TRP A 228 9.75 -0.51 -2.36
N ALA A 229 9.30 -0.99 -3.52
CA ALA A 229 9.58 -0.40 -4.81
C ALA A 229 8.28 -0.04 -5.52
N ASP A 230 8.31 1.03 -6.32
CA ASP A 230 7.13 1.49 -7.07
C ASP A 230 7.52 2.37 -8.24
N ASP A 231 6.64 2.36 -9.23
CA ASP A 231 6.73 3.23 -10.36
C ASP A 231 6.00 4.56 -10.12
N VAL A 232 6.73 5.65 -10.23
CA VAL A 232 6.25 6.99 -9.88
C VAL A 232 6.60 7.97 -10.99
N SER A 233 5.63 8.77 -11.44
CA SER A 233 5.95 9.92 -12.29
C SER A 233 6.65 11.00 -11.47
N GLY A 234 7.79 11.48 -11.98
CA GLY A 234 8.51 12.65 -11.48
C GLY A 234 7.80 13.98 -11.78
N ASN A 235 6.71 13.97 -12.57
CA ASN A 235 5.88 15.13 -12.89
C ASN A 235 4.58 15.13 -12.06
N ARG A 236 3.86 16.27 -12.06
CA ARG A 236 2.48 16.32 -11.53
C ARG A 236 1.52 15.49 -12.37
N SER A 237 1.70 15.48 -13.69
CA SER A 237 1.02 14.56 -14.60
C SER A 237 1.78 13.24 -14.66
N LYS A 238 1.08 12.13 -14.92
CA LYS A 238 1.72 10.82 -14.97
C LYS A 238 2.56 10.57 -16.22
N GLN A 239 2.44 11.40 -17.25
CA GLN A 239 3.14 11.21 -18.53
C GLN A 239 4.56 11.83 -18.53
N TYR A 240 5.47 11.16 -19.25
CA TYR A 240 6.79 11.64 -19.73
C TYR A 240 7.93 11.79 -18.71
N ASN A 241 7.85 11.21 -17.50
CA ASN A 241 9.00 11.21 -16.57
C ASN A 241 8.89 10.06 -15.55
N LYS A 242 8.98 8.82 -16.02
CA LYS A 242 8.84 7.60 -15.20
C LYS A 242 10.08 7.42 -14.32
N HIS A 243 9.88 7.08 -13.04
CA HIS A 243 10.94 6.76 -12.10
C HIS A 243 10.58 5.50 -11.32
N MET A 244 11.53 4.58 -11.22
CA MET A 244 11.44 3.48 -10.28
C MET A 244 12.03 3.92 -8.94
N ASN A 245 11.18 4.07 -7.93
CA ASN A 245 11.55 4.50 -6.58
C ASN A 245 11.72 3.33 -5.64
N MET A 246 12.59 3.49 -4.65
CA MET A 246 12.77 2.55 -3.55
C MET A 246 12.77 3.27 -2.21
N TYR A 247 11.91 2.82 -1.29
CA TYR A 247 11.87 3.28 0.10
C TYR A 247 12.11 2.10 1.04
N THR A 248 12.31 2.40 2.33
CA THR A 248 12.33 1.39 3.39
C THR A 248 11.77 1.94 4.71
N ARG A 249 11.43 1.04 5.62
CA ARG A 249 11.09 1.33 7.01
C ARG A 249 11.82 0.39 7.96
N ASN A 250 12.02 0.87 9.18
CA ASN A 250 12.52 0.06 10.28
C ASN A 250 11.36 -0.77 10.89
N GLY A 251 11.28 -2.04 10.50
CA GLY A 251 10.28 -3.01 10.94
C GLY A 251 10.35 -3.38 12.42
N CYS A 252 11.36 -2.91 13.16
CA CYS A 252 11.42 -3.02 14.62
C CYS A 252 10.55 -1.98 15.34
N LEU A 253 9.97 -1.01 14.63
CA LEU A 253 9.07 -0.02 15.23
C LEU A 253 7.64 -0.56 15.37
N PRO A 254 6.90 -0.15 16.42
CA PRO A 254 5.49 -0.49 16.54
C PRO A 254 4.67 0.16 15.42
N GLY A 255 3.54 -0.47 15.09
CA GLY A 255 2.59 -0.13 14.05
C GLY A 255 2.18 1.33 14.06
N ARG A 256 1.94 1.88 15.26
CA ARG A 256 1.56 3.28 15.48
C ARG A 256 2.62 4.29 15.02
N LEU A 257 3.89 3.90 14.93
CA LEU A 257 4.99 4.74 14.46
C LEU A 257 5.32 4.43 13.00
N ILE A 258 5.44 3.16 12.62
CA ILE A 258 5.83 2.76 11.26
C ILE A 258 4.82 3.25 10.19
N GLN A 259 3.55 3.43 10.55
CA GLN A 259 2.53 3.98 9.66
C GLN A 259 2.61 5.50 9.45
N GLN A 260 3.53 6.21 10.12
CA GLN A 260 3.72 7.65 9.96
C GLN A 260 4.78 7.99 8.91
N GLU A 261 4.55 9.07 8.15
CA GLU A 261 5.47 9.52 7.10
C GLU A 261 6.88 9.88 7.60
N TYR A 262 7.03 10.23 8.88
CA TYR A 262 8.33 10.51 9.48
C TYR A 262 9.31 9.33 9.34
N HIS A 263 8.79 8.10 9.42
CA HIS A 263 9.54 6.85 9.42
C HIS A 263 9.68 6.18 8.05
N VAL A 264 9.22 6.84 6.98
CA VAL A 264 9.53 6.44 5.61
C VAL A 264 10.89 7.00 5.22
N HIS A 265 11.81 6.11 4.84
CA HIS A 265 13.17 6.47 4.44
C HIS A 265 13.38 6.22 2.95
N PHE A 266 13.96 7.19 2.24
CA PHE A 266 14.28 7.06 0.81
C PHE A 266 15.62 6.36 0.61
N LEU A 267 15.64 5.34 -0.25
CA LEU A 267 16.85 4.64 -0.67
C LEU A 267 17.32 5.14 -2.03
N SER A 268 16.54 4.96 -3.09
CA SER A 268 16.96 5.31 -4.44
C SER A 268 15.80 5.64 -5.37
N SER A 269 16.13 6.26 -6.50
CA SER A 269 15.22 6.48 -7.61
C SER A 269 16.00 6.47 -8.91
N SER A 270 15.44 5.90 -9.97
CA SER A 270 16.06 5.92 -11.29
C SER A 270 15.02 6.01 -12.41
N PRO A 271 15.24 6.84 -13.44
CA PRO A 271 14.46 6.82 -14.66
C PRO A 271 14.91 5.72 -15.65
N HIS A 272 16.00 5.01 -15.34
CA HIS A 272 16.63 4.04 -16.25
C HIS A 272 16.75 2.64 -15.64
N ALA A 273 17.13 2.56 -14.35
CA ALA A 273 17.31 1.29 -13.65
C ALA A 273 15.97 0.76 -13.13
N SER A 274 15.71 -0.52 -13.41
CA SER A 274 14.59 -1.29 -12.86
C SER A 274 14.68 -1.48 -11.34
N SER A 275 13.62 -1.99 -10.72
CA SER A 275 13.59 -2.30 -9.30
C SER A 275 14.58 -3.43 -8.99
N ALA A 276 14.65 -4.45 -9.83
CA ALA A 276 15.64 -5.54 -9.75
C ALA A 276 17.10 -5.03 -9.72
N GLU A 277 17.48 -4.10 -10.60
CA GLU A 277 18.83 -3.51 -10.58
C GLU A 277 19.13 -2.72 -9.30
N GLN A 278 18.12 -2.01 -8.77
CA GLN A 278 18.26 -1.30 -7.50
C GLN A 278 18.32 -2.29 -6.31
N PHE A 279 17.57 -3.39 -6.38
CA PHE A 279 17.58 -4.44 -5.36
C PHE A 279 18.91 -5.19 -5.30
N ALA A 280 19.68 -5.27 -6.39
CA ALA A 280 21.03 -5.84 -6.36
C ALA A 280 21.93 -5.06 -5.38
N ALA A 281 21.96 -3.73 -5.50
CA ALA A 281 22.74 -2.87 -4.60
C ALA A 281 22.22 -2.91 -3.15
N PHE A 282 20.90 -3.01 -2.97
CA PHE A 282 20.29 -3.19 -1.65
C PHE A 282 20.68 -4.53 -1.02
N ARG A 283 20.58 -5.63 -1.77
CA ARG A 283 20.96 -6.99 -1.34
C ARG A 283 22.41 -7.04 -0.90
N ASP A 284 23.31 -6.41 -1.65
CA ASP A 284 24.73 -6.33 -1.30
C ASP A 284 24.94 -5.59 0.03
N GLN A 285 24.24 -4.47 0.26
CA GLN A 285 24.30 -3.74 1.53
C GLN A 285 23.77 -4.56 2.71
N VAL A 286 22.66 -5.28 2.53
CA VAL A 286 22.05 -6.14 3.56
C VAL A 286 22.96 -7.32 3.88
N ASN A 287 23.37 -8.09 2.87
CA ASN A 287 24.19 -9.29 3.06
C ASN A 287 25.58 -8.96 3.62
N ALA A 288 26.14 -7.80 3.29
CA ALA A 288 27.40 -7.35 3.88
C ALA A 288 27.31 -7.25 5.42
N THR A 289 26.14 -6.91 5.98
CA THR A 289 25.99 -6.75 7.43
C THR A 289 26.13 -8.06 8.22
N GLU A 290 26.01 -9.22 7.57
CA GLU A 290 26.21 -10.52 8.22
C GLU A 290 27.68 -10.79 8.55
N LYS A 291 28.57 -10.30 7.68
CA LYS A 291 30.02 -10.45 7.81
C LYS A 291 30.66 -9.22 8.46
N GLU A 292 30.01 -8.07 8.36
CA GLU A 292 30.45 -6.82 8.93
C GLU A 292 29.25 -6.06 9.55
N PRO A 293 28.84 -6.42 10.78
CA PRO A 293 27.75 -5.74 11.49
C PRO A 293 28.00 -4.23 11.60
N VAL A 294 26.94 -3.45 11.36
CA VAL A 294 27.01 -1.99 11.24
C VAL A 294 27.22 -1.35 12.61
N ARG A 295 28.31 -0.62 12.79
CA ARG A 295 28.56 0.16 14.01
C ARG A 295 27.58 1.33 14.14
N CYS A 296 27.01 1.49 15.33
CA CYS A 296 26.09 2.58 15.65
C CYS A 296 26.15 2.94 17.14
N PHE A 297 25.34 3.93 17.52
CA PHE A 297 25.08 4.29 18.91
C PHE A 297 23.62 4.00 19.21
N ASN A 298 23.35 3.23 20.26
CA ASN A 298 22.00 3.02 20.73
C ASN A 298 21.62 4.14 21.70
N ALA A 299 20.82 5.10 21.24
CA ALA A 299 20.42 6.25 22.04
C ALA A 299 19.50 5.89 23.22
N ALA A 300 18.86 4.71 23.21
CA ALA A 300 18.04 4.24 24.32
C ALA A 300 18.90 3.73 25.49
N THR A 301 20.02 3.04 25.20
CA THR A 301 20.91 2.48 26.23
C THR A 301 22.11 3.39 26.53
N GLY A 302 22.42 4.34 25.65
CA GLY A 302 23.60 5.19 25.75
C GLY A 302 24.92 4.45 25.43
N ARG A 303 24.86 3.29 24.78
CA ARG A 303 26.02 2.43 24.49
C ARG A 303 26.32 2.36 23.00
N LYS A 304 27.57 2.01 22.68
CA LYS A 304 27.95 1.58 21.33
C LYS A 304 27.28 0.24 21.04
N ALA A 305 26.83 0.06 19.81
CA ALA A 305 26.18 -1.17 19.39
C ALA A 305 26.54 -1.47 17.93
N ARG A 306 26.32 -2.72 17.53
CA ARG A 306 26.29 -3.13 16.13
C ARG A 306 24.96 -3.75 15.77
N PHE A 307 24.61 -3.71 14.49
CA PHE A 307 23.44 -4.42 14.02
C PHE A 307 23.63 -5.10 12.67
N ILE A 308 22.82 -6.14 12.47
CA ILE A 308 22.66 -6.86 11.22
C ILE A 308 21.28 -6.54 10.65
N ILE A 309 21.15 -6.47 9.33
CA ILE A 309 19.88 -6.18 8.66
C ILE A 309 19.24 -7.49 8.18
N ARG A 310 17.92 -7.60 8.35
CA ARG A 310 17.08 -8.67 7.80
C ARG A 310 15.88 -8.08 7.07
N VAL A 311 15.35 -8.81 6.09
CA VAL A 311 14.20 -8.38 5.29
C VAL A 311 13.02 -9.28 5.60
N PRO A 312 12.05 -8.85 6.44
CA PRO A 312 10.94 -9.70 6.84
C PRO A 312 9.88 -9.88 5.75
N GLY A 313 9.79 -8.95 4.79
CA GLY A 313 8.82 -9.01 3.69
C GLY A 313 8.96 -7.88 2.68
N LEU A 314 8.27 -8.04 1.56
CA LEU A 314 8.27 -7.19 0.38
C LEU A 314 6.84 -6.70 0.09
N PRO A 315 6.31 -5.75 0.88
CA PRO A 315 5.06 -5.10 0.51
C PRO A 315 5.30 -4.29 -0.76
N ALA A 316 4.43 -4.44 -1.77
CA ALA A 316 4.41 -3.62 -2.98
C ALA A 316 3.05 -3.79 -3.68
N ASP A 317 2.85 -3.09 -4.79
CA ASP A 317 1.67 -3.33 -5.62
C ASP A 317 1.71 -4.72 -6.30
N ASN A 318 0.59 -5.17 -6.86
CA ASN A 318 0.51 -6.53 -7.41
C ASN A 318 1.48 -6.78 -8.58
N PRO A 319 1.64 -5.87 -9.56
CA PRO A 319 2.65 -5.99 -10.61
C PRO A 319 4.08 -6.06 -10.07
N GLN A 320 4.47 -5.18 -9.15
CA GLN A 320 5.81 -5.16 -8.59
C GLN A 320 6.09 -6.43 -7.77
N GLN A 321 5.16 -6.89 -6.93
CA GLN A 321 5.31 -8.15 -6.21
C GLN A 321 5.38 -9.37 -7.16
N SER A 322 4.71 -9.31 -8.31
CA SER A 322 4.86 -10.34 -9.35
C SER A 322 6.29 -10.37 -9.89
N ASP A 323 6.88 -9.20 -10.16
CA ASP A 323 8.26 -9.09 -10.65
C ASP A 323 9.27 -9.59 -9.60
N GLU A 324 9.08 -9.20 -8.34
CA GLU A 324 9.92 -9.62 -7.20
C GLU A 324 9.92 -11.14 -7.00
N CYS A 325 8.83 -11.83 -7.36
CA CYS A 325 8.71 -13.29 -7.31
C CYS A 325 9.28 -14.02 -8.54
N SER A 326 9.91 -13.33 -9.50
CA SER A 326 10.30 -13.92 -10.79
C SER A 326 9.12 -14.56 -11.55
N HIS A 327 7.91 -14.01 -11.36
CA HIS A 327 6.68 -14.57 -11.90
C HIS A 327 6.36 -13.95 -13.27
N MET A 328 5.93 -14.79 -14.22
CA MET A 328 5.69 -14.41 -15.62
C MET A 328 4.53 -13.41 -15.82
N GLY A 329 3.70 -13.22 -14.79
CA GLY A 329 2.62 -12.23 -14.78
C GLY A 329 1.23 -12.84 -14.92
N VAL A 330 0.21 -12.00 -14.81
CA VAL A 330 -1.20 -12.42 -14.64
C VAL A 330 -1.80 -13.14 -15.86
N ASN A 331 -1.17 -13.01 -17.03
CA ASN A 331 -1.60 -13.66 -18.27
C ASN A 331 -0.94 -15.03 -18.49
N ALA A 332 -0.09 -15.48 -17.57
CA ALA A 332 0.49 -16.81 -17.61
C ALA A 332 -0.57 -17.90 -17.39
N ASN A 333 -0.25 -19.14 -17.79
CA ASN A 333 -1.09 -20.30 -17.46
C ASN A 333 -1.20 -20.47 -15.94
N PHE A 334 -0.14 -20.15 -15.20
CA PHE A 334 -0.10 -20.17 -13.74
C PHE A 334 0.03 -18.74 -13.23
N PRO A 335 -1.08 -17.99 -13.10
CA PRO A 335 -1.05 -16.54 -12.91
C PRO A 335 -0.83 -16.11 -11.45
N CYS A 336 -0.77 -17.05 -10.50
CA CYS A 336 -0.54 -16.74 -9.09
C CYS A 336 0.96 -16.72 -8.76
N ARG A 337 1.44 -15.59 -8.22
CA ARG A 337 2.83 -15.45 -7.75
C ARG A 337 3.15 -16.25 -6.49
N LYS A 338 2.12 -16.63 -5.71
CA LYS A 338 2.26 -17.30 -4.40
C LYS A 338 2.09 -18.81 -4.48
N CYS A 339 1.31 -19.32 -5.44
CA CYS A 339 1.02 -20.74 -5.55
C CYS A 339 0.92 -21.26 -6.99
N GLY A 340 0.75 -22.57 -7.12
CA GLY A 340 0.65 -23.29 -8.38
C GLY A 340 -0.75 -23.40 -8.98
N TRP A 341 -1.75 -22.64 -8.54
CA TRP A 341 -3.06 -22.62 -9.23
C TRP A 341 -2.89 -22.05 -10.65
N GLY A 342 -3.52 -22.70 -11.62
CA GLY A 342 -3.39 -22.35 -13.03
C GLY A 342 -3.82 -23.45 -13.98
N GLY A 343 -3.29 -23.36 -15.20
CA GLY A 343 -3.69 -24.16 -16.35
C GLY A 343 -3.91 -23.27 -17.57
N THR A 344 -4.06 -23.90 -18.72
CA THR A 344 -4.55 -23.25 -19.93
C THR A 344 -5.92 -22.61 -19.69
N LYS A 345 -6.33 -21.69 -20.57
CA LYS A 345 -7.65 -21.04 -20.47
C LYS A 345 -8.80 -22.05 -20.44
N GLN A 346 -8.66 -23.19 -21.13
CA GLN A 346 -9.68 -24.25 -21.17
C GLN A 346 -9.69 -25.07 -19.88
N GLU A 347 -8.53 -25.52 -19.41
CA GLU A 347 -8.42 -26.27 -18.15
C GLU A 347 -9.00 -25.46 -16.99
N LYS A 348 -8.74 -24.14 -16.92
CA LYS A 348 -9.30 -23.26 -15.89
C LYS A 348 -10.83 -23.12 -15.91
N GLU A 349 -11.48 -23.42 -17.04
CA GLU A 349 -12.94 -23.43 -17.17
C GLU A 349 -13.56 -24.77 -16.76
N GLU A 350 -12.75 -25.81 -16.52
CA GLU A 350 -13.21 -27.11 -16.02
C GLU A 350 -13.58 -27.03 -14.53
N ASP A 351 -14.53 -27.87 -14.12
CA ASP A 351 -15.11 -27.86 -12.77
C ASP A 351 -14.05 -27.92 -11.67
N ALA A 352 -13.06 -28.81 -11.81
CA ALA A 352 -12.01 -29.00 -10.80
C ALA A 352 -11.10 -27.76 -10.66
N GLN A 353 -10.66 -27.16 -11.77
CA GLN A 353 -9.77 -26.00 -11.73
C GLN A 353 -10.49 -24.71 -11.37
N TYR A 354 -11.76 -24.58 -11.78
CA TYR A 354 -12.62 -23.48 -11.36
C TYR A 354 -12.87 -23.53 -9.85
N HIS A 355 -13.19 -24.70 -9.31
CA HIS A 355 -13.31 -24.89 -7.86
C HIS A 355 -11.99 -24.60 -7.15
N ALA A 356 -10.86 -25.10 -7.66
CA ALA A 356 -9.53 -24.84 -7.10
C ALA A 356 -9.13 -23.35 -7.11
N ALA A 357 -9.72 -22.52 -7.98
CA ALA A 357 -9.46 -21.08 -8.01
C ALA A 357 -9.86 -20.36 -6.71
N HIS A 358 -10.76 -20.97 -5.94
CA HIS A 358 -11.31 -20.43 -4.69
C HIS A 358 -10.47 -20.76 -3.45
N PHE A 359 -9.35 -21.46 -3.64
CA PHE A 359 -8.48 -21.93 -2.55
C PHE A 359 -7.02 -21.66 -2.87
N ALA A 360 -6.19 -21.53 -1.83
CA ALA A 360 -4.75 -21.45 -2.01
C ALA A 360 -4.23 -22.79 -2.58
N GLY A 361 -3.54 -22.72 -3.72
CA GLY A 361 -2.87 -23.88 -4.30
C GLY A 361 -1.55 -24.22 -3.59
N ALA A 362 -0.81 -25.18 -4.14
CA ALA A 362 0.52 -25.54 -3.63
C ALA A 362 1.47 -24.31 -3.65
N ALA A 363 2.07 -23.99 -2.51
CA ALA A 363 2.91 -22.81 -2.35
C ALA A 363 4.18 -22.87 -3.22
N ARG A 364 4.54 -21.73 -3.82
CA ARG A 364 5.83 -21.52 -4.46
C ARG A 364 6.89 -21.16 -3.41
N ASN A 365 8.15 -21.41 -3.71
CA ASN A 365 9.27 -21.03 -2.85
C ASN A 365 10.52 -20.69 -3.67
N ALA A 366 11.43 -19.91 -3.06
CA ALA A 366 12.64 -19.42 -3.70
C ALA A 366 13.55 -20.54 -4.22
N ALA A 367 13.70 -21.65 -3.48
CA ALA A 367 14.55 -22.77 -3.89
C ALA A 367 14.03 -23.47 -5.17
N ALA A 368 12.72 -23.71 -5.25
CA ALA A 368 12.08 -24.26 -6.43
C ALA A 368 12.18 -23.31 -7.64
N ILE A 369 12.10 -22.00 -7.41
CA ILE A 369 12.28 -20.99 -8.46
C ILE A 369 13.71 -21.01 -8.99
N LYS A 370 14.73 -21.03 -8.13
CA LYS A 370 16.14 -21.13 -8.55
C LYS A 370 16.38 -22.39 -9.38
N LEU A 371 15.88 -23.53 -8.92
CA LEU A 371 16.01 -24.80 -9.65
C LEU A 371 15.36 -24.73 -11.04
N GLU A 372 14.20 -24.10 -11.16
CA GLU A 372 13.54 -23.91 -12.45
C GLU A 372 14.30 -22.95 -13.37
N LEU A 373 14.85 -21.86 -12.83
CA LEU A 373 15.69 -20.93 -13.60
C LEU A 373 16.98 -21.61 -14.10
N THR A 374 17.59 -22.49 -13.30
CA THR A 374 18.74 -23.29 -13.75
C THR A 374 18.39 -24.16 -14.97
N LYS A 375 17.23 -24.84 -14.96
CA LYS A 375 16.77 -25.60 -16.13
C LYS A 375 16.52 -24.70 -17.35
N GLN A 376 15.98 -23.51 -17.13
CA GLN A 376 15.79 -22.54 -18.21
C GLN A 376 17.13 -22.10 -18.81
N PHE A 377 18.16 -21.90 -17.99
CA PHE A 377 19.52 -21.62 -18.46
C PHE A 377 20.10 -22.78 -19.28
N GLU A 378 19.96 -24.02 -18.82
CA GLU A 378 20.42 -25.21 -19.56
C GLU A 378 19.78 -25.30 -20.96
N ILE A 379 18.49 -24.98 -21.08
CA ILE A 379 17.79 -24.94 -22.37
C ILE A 379 18.31 -23.78 -23.25
N ALA A 380 18.50 -22.59 -22.66
CA ALA A 380 19.02 -21.43 -23.37
C ALA A 380 20.45 -21.66 -23.91
N MET A 381 21.30 -22.34 -23.13
CA MET A 381 22.66 -22.72 -23.53
C MET A 381 22.69 -23.72 -24.70
N ARG A 382 21.57 -24.39 -25.00
CA ARG A 382 21.40 -25.24 -26.20
C ARG A 382 20.80 -24.49 -27.40
N GLY A 383 20.46 -23.21 -27.24
CA GLY A 383 19.87 -22.38 -28.29
C GLY A 383 18.39 -22.63 -28.58
N ASP A 384 17.67 -23.40 -27.74
CA ASP A 384 16.28 -23.80 -27.98
C ASP A 384 15.27 -22.79 -27.38
N ALA A 385 15.05 -21.69 -28.11
CA ALA A 385 14.10 -20.65 -27.70
C ALA A 385 12.65 -21.17 -27.55
N ALA A 386 12.24 -22.17 -28.35
CA ALA A 386 10.88 -22.68 -28.32
C ALA A 386 10.63 -23.56 -27.08
N ALA A 387 11.58 -24.41 -26.72
CA ALA A 387 11.52 -25.18 -25.47
C ALA A 387 11.56 -24.26 -24.25
N LEU A 388 12.37 -23.19 -24.29
CA LEU A 388 12.42 -22.19 -23.21
C LEU A 388 11.05 -21.54 -22.99
N GLU A 389 10.44 -21.02 -24.05
CA GLU A 389 9.11 -20.38 -23.97
C GLU A 389 8.05 -21.37 -23.45
N LYS A 390 8.08 -22.62 -23.91
CA LYS A 390 7.18 -23.68 -23.44
C LYS A 390 7.36 -23.95 -21.95
N LEU A 391 8.61 -24.01 -21.46
CA LEU A 391 8.91 -24.25 -20.05
C LEU A 391 8.45 -23.08 -19.18
N GLN A 392 8.76 -21.84 -19.57
CA GLN A 392 8.32 -20.63 -18.87
C GLN A 392 6.80 -20.56 -18.73
N ARG A 393 6.06 -20.87 -19.81
CA ARG A 393 4.59 -20.92 -19.77
C ARG A 393 4.06 -22.04 -18.87
N LYS A 394 4.76 -23.17 -18.81
CA LYS A 394 4.37 -24.33 -17.97
C LYS A 394 4.65 -24.10 -16.50
N SER A 395 5.74 -23.44 -16.13
CA SER A 395 6.07 -23.15 -14.72
C SER A 395 5.47 -21.84 -14.21
N GLY A 396 5.15 -20.91 -15.11
CA GLY A 396 4.78 -19.54 -14.76
C GLY A 396 5.95 -18.71 -14.22
N ILE A 397 7.19 -19.20 -14.36
CA ILE A 397 8.40 -18.55 -13.86
C ILE A 397 9.12 -17.92 -15.04
N LYS A 398 9.35 -16.61 -14.95
CA LYS A 398 10.12 -15.83 -15.91
C LYS A 398 10.75 -14.64 -15.20
N ASP A 399 12.04 -14.77 -14.89
CA ASP A 399 12.82 -13.72 -14.25
C ASP A 399 13.35 -12.72 -15.29
N ARG A 400 13.26 -11.41 -15.00
CA ARG A 400 13.73 -10.36 -15.92
C ARG A 400 15.24 -10.36 -16.12
N ILE A 401 16.01 -10.58 -15.05
CA ILE A 401 17.47 -10.62 -15.13
C ILE A 401 17.91 -11.87 -15.89
N ALA A 402 17.40 -13.04 -15.50
CA ALA A 402 17.73 -14.28 -16.17
C ALA A 402 17.34 -14.27 -17.65
N GLN A 403 16.20 -13.66 -18.01
CA GLN A 403 15.76 -13.53 -19.39
C GLN A 403 16.77 -12.77 -20.27
N HIS A 404 17.37 -11.68 -19.75
CA HIS A 404 18.40 -10.94 -20.46
C HIS A 404 19.59 -11.84 -20.84
N TRP A 405 20.09 -12.61 -19.87
CA TRP A 405 21.20 -13.55 -20.10
C TRP A 405 20.81 -14.69 -21.04
N MET A 406 19.62 -15.29 -20.87
CA MET A 406 19.13 -16.37 -21.73
C MET A 406 19.02 -15.95 -23.19
N GLU A 407 18.59 -14.71 -23.47
CA GLU A 407 18.53 -14.18 -24.84
C GLU A 407 19.92 -14.04 -25.47
N LEU A 408 20.91 -13.55 -24.71
CA LEU A 408 22.31 -13.46 -25.16
C LEU A 408 22.92 -14.84 -25.42
N LEU A 409 22.65 -15.82 -24.55
CA LEU A 409 23.11 -17.20 -24.72
C LEU A 409 22.56 -17.80 -26.02
N ILE A 410 21.26 -17.66 -26.27
CA ILE A 410 20.63 -18.17 -27.50
C ILE A 410 21.24 -17.50 -28.74
N GLN A 411 21.48 -16.18 -28.69
CA GLN A 411 22.13 -15.47 -29.80
C GLN A 411 23.55 -15.97 -30.06
N LYS A 412 24.32 -16.23 -29.00
CA LYS A 412 25.68 -16.79 -29.10
C LYS A 412 25.69 -18.18 -29.71
N VAL A 413 24.84 -19.09 -29.22
CA VAL A 413 24.73 -20.45 -29.78
C VAL A 413 24.37 -20.39 -31.27
N LYS A 414 23.44 -19.50 -31.67
CA LYS A 414 23.08 -19.31 -33.08
C LYS A 414 24.27 -18.81 -33.91
N ALA A 415 25.06 -17.88 -33.39
CA ALA A 415 26.25 -17.37 -34.07
C ALA A 415 27.34 -18.45 -34.21
N MET A 416 27.59 -19.24 -33.16
CA MET A 416 28.54 -20.35 -33.19
C MET A 416 28.14 -21.42 -34.22
N LYS A 417 26.87 -21.82 -34.22
CA LYS A 417 26.33 -22.80 -35.18
C LYS A 417 26.36 -22.29 -36.63
N ALA A 418 26.22 -20.98 -36.84
CA ALA A 418 26.37 -20.37 -38.15
C ALA A 418 27.83 -20.32 -38.61
N ALA A 419 28.78 -20.15 -37.69
CA ALA A 419 30.21 -20.14 -37.96
C ALA A 419 30.78 -21.54 -38.23
N ASP A 420 30.33 -22.54 -37.49
CA ASP A 420 30.69 -23.95 -37.69
C ASP A 420 29.46 -24.87 -37.48
N PRO A 421 28.82 -25.32 -38.58
CA PRO A 421 27.68 -26.24 -38.51
C PRO A 421 27.99 -27.63 -37.93
N GLY A 422 29.28 -28.01 -37.82
CA GLY A 422 29.73 -29.29 -37.29
C GLY A 422 29.81 -29.35 -35.76
N LEU A 423 29.70 -28.20 -35.07
CA LEU A 423 29.72 -28.13 -33.61
C LEU A 423 28.52 -28.87 -33.00
N THR A 424 28.80 -29.72 -32.00
CA THR A 424 27.75 -30.39 -31.23
C THR A 424 27.06 -29.40 -30.29
N THR A 425 25.78 -29.66 -29.99
CA THR A 425 24.99 -28.83 -29.08
C THR A 425 25.65 -28.76 -27.70
N GLU A 426 26.22 -29.88 -27.24
CA GLU A 426 26.89 -30.01 -25.95
C GLU A 426 28.18 -29.19 -25.88
N SER A 427 28.99 -29.18 -26.94
CA SER A 427 30.21 -28.37 -26.99
C SER A 427 29.89 -26.87 -26.97
N MET A 428 28.87 -26.44 -27.73
CA MET A 428 28.44 -25.04 -27.72
C MET A 428 27.91 -24.64 -26.33
N ALA A 429 27.13 -25.53 -25.68
CA ALA A 429 26.58 -25.28 -24.36
C ALA A 429 27.67 -25.07 -23.29
N GLU A 430 28.74 -25.87 -23.30
CA GLU A 430 29.86 -25.71 -22.35
C GLU A 430 30.64 -24.41 -22.57
N GLU A 431 30.85 -24.01 -23.84
CA GLU A 431 31.54 -22.77 -24.17
C GLU A 431 30.73 -21.54 -23.73
N VAL A 432 29.43 -21.49 -24.04
CA VAL A 432 28.58 -20.36 -23.62
C VAL A 432 28.35 -20.33 -22.11
N LYS A 433 28.40 -21.48 -21.43
CA LYS A 433 28.37 -21.56 -19.97
C LYS A 433 29.65 -20.95 -19.37
N THR A 434 30.81 -21.34 -19.88
CA THR A 434 32.10 -20.75 -19.47
C THR A 434 32.08 -19.23 -19.67
N TRP A 435 31.60 -18.78 -20.83
CA TRP A 435 31.42 -17.36 -21.11
C TRP A 435 30.48 -16.67 -20.11
N LEU A 436 29.35 -17.29 -19.75
CA LEU A 436 28.39 -16.74 -18.80
C LEU A 436 28.99 -16.59 -17.39
N ASP A 437 29.74 -17.61 -16.95
CA ASP A 437 30.40 -17.64 -15.65
C ASP A 437 31.47 -16.53 -15.54
N GLU A 438 32.09 -16.17 -16.66
CA GLU A 438 33.03 -15.03 -16.75
C GLU A 438 32.35 -13.66 -16.77
N GLN A 439 31.04 -13.58 -17.04
CA GLN A 439 30.35 -12.28 -17.11
C GLN A 439 30.10 -11.71 -15.71
N PRO A 440 30.28 -10.39 -15.49
CA PRO A 440 29.95 -9.76 -14.21
C PRO A 440 28.44 -9.69 -13.98
N GLY A 441 28.06 -9.41 -12.72
CA GLY A 441 26.68 -9.13 -12.33
C GLY A 441 25.80 -10.35 -12.12
N ASP A 442 24.64 -10.10 -11.51
CA ASP A 442 23.66 -11.12 -11.17
C ASP A 442 23.10 -11.84 -12.39
N LYS A 443 22.92 -13.17 -12.27
CA LYS A 443 22.32 -14.01 -13.31
C LYS A 443 20.82 -14.23 -13.10
N MET A 444 20.35 -14.05 -11.88
CA MET A 444 18.96 -14.20 -11.48
C MET A 444 18.53 -13.00 -10.63
N ASN A 445 17.23 -12.88 -10.36
CA ASN A 445 16.68 -11.92 -9.41
C ASN A 445 17.48 -11.89 -8.08
N PRO A 446 18.07 -10.75 -7.67
CA PRO A 446 18.92 -10.65 -6.49
C PRO A 446 18.16 -10.94 -5.18
N LEU A 447 16.84 -10.77 -5.16
CA LEU A 447 16.01 -11.06 -3.98
C LEU A 447 16.00 -12.55 -3.62
N LEU A 448 16.33 -13.44 -4.56
CA LEU A 448 16.46 -14.87 -4.28
C LEU A 448 17.71 -15.19 -3.43
N ASP A 449 18.64 -14.25 -3.28
CA ASP A 449 19.91 -14.40 -2.55
C ASP A 449 19.99 -13.52 -1.28
N ILE A 450 18.84 -13.18 -0.68
CA ILE A 450 18.79 -12.56 0.64
C ILE A 450 18.49 -13.62 1.70
N THR A 451 19.36 -13.73 2.71
CA THR A 451 19.21 -14.69 3.82
C THR A 451 17.87 -14.51 4.54
N GLY A 452 17.10 -15.59 4.65
CA GLY A 452 15.82 -15.63 5.36
C GLY A 452 14.62 -15.06 4.58
N LEU A 453 14.81 -14.59 3.34
CA LEU A 453 13.75 -14.08 2.48
C LEU A 453 13.32 -15.11 1.43
N ASP A 454 12.02 -15.28 1.25
CA ASP A 454 11.43 -16.03 0.13
C ASP A 454 10.42 -15.14 -0.60
N PRO A 455 10.76 -14.55 -1.75
CA PRO A 455 9.89 -13.57 -2.43
C PRO A 455 8.47 -14.10 -2.73
N SER A 456 8.33 -15.39 -3.05
CA SER A 456 7.01 -15.99 -3.32
C SER A 456 6.12 -16.13 -2.09
N ARG A 457 6.72 -16.25 -0.91
CA ARG A 457 6.00 -16.36 0.36
C ARG A 457 5.89 -15.02 1.08
N ASP A 458 6.87 -14.14 0.90
CA ASP A 458 7.08 -12.92 1.70
C ASP A 458 6.60 -11.65 0.98
N THR A 459 5.76 -11.82 -0.05
CA THR A 459 4.96 -10.77 -0.68
C THR A 459 3.50 -10.89 -0.20
N PRO A 460 3.16 -10.39 1.02
CA PRO A 460 1.81 -10.48 1.55
C PRO A 460 0.80 -9.75 0.65
N VAL A 461 -0.47 -10.18 0.69
CA VAL A 461 -1.54 -9.60 -0.13
C VAL A 461 -1.82 -8.16 0.29
N GLU A 462 -1.22 -7.19 -0.42
CA GLU A 462 -1.35 -5.76 -0.12
C GLU A 462 -2.81 -5.29 -0.33
N ILE A 463 -3.40 -4.75 0.74
CA ILE A 463 -4.86 -4.50 0.83
C ILE A 463 -5.33 -3.25 0.06
N LEU A 464 -4.48 -2.25 -0.16
CA LEU A 464 -4.84 -1.07 -0.95
C LEU A 464 -5.05 -1.43 -2.42
N HIS A 465 -4.10 -2.15 -3.02
CA HIS A 465 -4.13 -2.53 -4.42
C HIS A 465 -5.02 -3.74 -4.68
N THR A 466 -5.15 -4.65 -3.70
CA THR A 466 -5.96 -5.87 -3.87
C THR A 466 -7.42 -5.62 -3.52
N ILE A 467 -7.72 -4.95 -2.40
CA ILE A 467 -9.10 -4.75 -1.95
C ILE A 467 -9.67 -3.44 -2.49
N LEU A 468 -9.06 -2.29 -2.20
CA LEU A 468 -9.65 -0.99 -2.57
C LEU A 468 -9.57 -0.72 -4.08
N LEU A 469 -8.36 -0.75 -4.64
CA LEU A 469 -8.11 -0.57 -6.09
C LEU A 469 -8.27 -1.89 -6.88
N GLY A 470 -8.79 -2.93 -6.24
CA GLY A 470 -9.13 -4.21 -6.85
C GLY A 470 -10.60 -4.55 -6.62
N ILE A 471 -10.90 -5.37 -5.61
CA ILE A 471 -12.25 -5.88 -5.29
C ILE A 471 -13.32 -4.78 -5.30
N ILE A 472 -13.16 -3.72 -4.49
CA ILE A 472 -14.15 -2.64 -4.36
C ILE A 472 -14.25 -1.84 -5.67
N LYS A 473 -13.12 -1.59 -6.35
CA LYS A 473 -13.11 -0.98 -7.69
C LYS A 473 -13.88 -1.83 -8.72
N TYR A 474 -13.74 -3.16 -8.67
CA TYR A 474 -14.46 -4.07 -9.56
C TYR A 474 -15.96 -4.06 -9.28
N ILE A 475 -16.36 -4.08 -8.01
CA ILE A 475 -17.78 -3.95 -7.60
C ILE A 475 -18.33 -2.62 -8.09
N TRP A 476 -17.66 -1.50 -7.78
CA TRP A 476 -18.08 -0.16 -8.18
C TRP A 476 -18.29 -0.06 -9.69
N ALA A 477 -17.29 -0.49 -10.48
CA ALA A 477 -17.35 -0.47 -11.94
C ALA A 477 -18.49 -1.33 -12.50
N TYR A 478 -18.71 -2.52 -11.92
CA TYR A 478 -19.80 -3.41 -12.31
C TYR A 478 -21.18 -2.76 -12.08
N LEU A 479 -21.37 -2.13 -10.92
CA LEU A 479 -22.65 -1.53 -10.54
C LEU A 479 -22.98 -0.28 -11.36
N HIS A 480 -22.09 0.72 -11.36
CA HIS A 480 -22.43 2.03 -11.96
C HIS A 480 -22.55 1.99 -13.48
N THR A 481 -22.02 0.95 -14.12
CA THR A 481 -22.15 0.72 -15.57
C THR A 481 -23.59 0.34 -15.94
N LYS A 482 -24.32 -0.29 -15.02
CA LYS A 482 -25.73 -0.67 -15.23
C LYS A 482 -26.73 0.42 -14.80
N TRP A 483 -26.34 1.29 -13.88
CA TRP A 483 -27.20 2.34 -13.35
C TRP A 483 -27.59 3.37 -14.41
N SER A 484 -28.87 3.73 -14.42
CA SER A 484 -29.38 4.89 -15.16
C SER A 484 -28.86 6.20 -14.57
N ASP A 485 -29.08 7.32 -15.25
CA ASP A 485 -28.69 8.63 -14.71
C ASP A 485 -29.51 9.02 -13.47
N ASP A 486 -30.76 8.56 -13.36
CA ASP A 486 -31.58 8.79 -12.17
C ASP A 486 -31.12 7.93 -10.98
N ASP A 487 -30.73 6.67 -11.22
CA ASP A 487 -30.11 5.82 -10.20
C ASP A 487 -28.83 6.48 -9.66
N ARG A 488 -27.97 6.98 -10.56
CA ARG A 488 -26.72 7.67 -10.20
C ARG A 488 -27.01 8.93 -9.37
N ARG A 489 -28.03 9.71 -9.72
CA ARG A 489 -28.46 10.88 -8.94
C ARG A 489 -28.96 10.48 -7.56
N LEU A 490 -29.80 9.46 -7.47
CA LEU A 490 -30.34 8.97 -6.20
C LEU A 490 -29.24 8.46 -5.28
N VAL A 491 -28.31 7.63 -5.79
CA VAL A 491 -27.16 7.13 -5.03
C VAL A 491 -26.29 8.29 -4.55
N ALA A 492 -26.03 9.31 -5.39
CA ALA A 492 -25.26 10.47 -4.98
C ALA A 492 -25.96 11.28 -3.86
N ILE A 493 -27.29 11.41 -3.90
CA ILE A 493 -28.07 12.06 -2.83
C ILE A 493 -27.96 11.26 -1.52
N ARG A 494 -28.07 9.93 -1.58
CA ARG A 494 -27.93 9.05 -0.41
C ARG A 494 -26.54 9.14 0.22
N MET A 495 -25.50 8.99 -0.59
CA MET A 495 -24.10 9.17 -0.18
C MET A 495 -23.84 10.54 0.46
N GLN A 496 -24.51 11.59 -0.02
CA GLN A 496 -24.37 12.93 0.55
C GLN A 496 -25.13 13.10 1.88
N SER A 497 -26.15 12.27 2.11
CA SER A 497 -27.00 12.23 3.30
C SER A 497 -26.48 11.29 4.39
N THR A 498 -25.46 10.48 4.10
CA THR A 498 -24.87 9.52 5.04
C THR A 498 -24.31 10.22 6.29
N ASP A 499 -24.68 9.75 7.48
CA ASP A 499 -24.04 10.17 8.72
C ASP A 499 -22.60 9.65 8.77
N LEU A 500 -21.65 10.57 8.93
CA LEU A 500 -20.23 10.27 8.96
C LEU A 500 -19.74 9.87 10.36
N SER A 501 -20.57 10.03 11.38
CA SER A 501 -20.27 9.65 12.75
C SER A 501 -19.88 8.17 12.82
N GLY A 502 -18.72 7.89 13.41
CA GLY A 502 -18.23 6.52 13.55
C GLY A 502 -17.66 5.88 12.29
N LEU A 503 -17.54 6.58 11.14
CA LEU A 503 -16.92 6.04 9.93
C LEU A 503 -15.43 6.40 9.76
N ASN A 504 -14.95 7.42 10.48
CA ASN A 504 -13.59 7.97 10.34
C ASN A 504 -13.18 8.25 8.87
N VAL A 505 -14.11 8.82 8.10
CA VAL A 505 -13.91 9.23 6.70
C VAL A 505 -13.96 10.75 6.55
N PRO A 506 -13.26 11.33 5.56
CA PRO A 506 -13.43 12.74 5.24
C PRO A 506 -14.86 13.03 4.73
N PRO A 507 -15.31 14.30 4.75
CA PRO A 507 -16.59 14.69 4.18
C PRO A 507 -16.78 14.16 2.76
N ILE A 508 -17.89 13.46 2.53
CA ILE A 508 -18.22 12.84 1.26
C ILE A 508 -18.59 13.94 0.26
N ARG A 509 -17.88 13.98 -0.87
CA ARG A 509 -18.21 14.83 -2.02
C ARG A 509 -18.91 13.97 -3.07
N ALA A 510 -20.17 13.59 -2.81
CA ALA A 510 -20.86 12.56 -3.57
C ALA A 510 -20.99 12.90 -5.06
N ALA A 511 -21.37 14.15 -5.37
CA ALA A 511 -21.46 14.63 -6.75
C ALA A 511 -20.12 14.51 -7.51
N TYR A 512 -19.00 14.87 -6.86
CA TYR A 512 -17.67 14.69 -7.42
C TYR A 512 -17.35 13.21 -7.65
N MET A 513 -17.63 12.35 -6.68
CA MET A 513 -17.37 10.92 -6.80
C MET A 513 -18.17 10.29 -7.94
N MET A 514 -19.43 10.71 -8.14
CA MET A 514 -20.28 10.22 -9.23
C MET A 514 -19.86 10.78 -10.60
N GLN A 515 -19.47 12.07 -10.67
CA GLN A 515 -18.94 12.69 -11.88
C GLN A 515 -17.66 12.00 -12.35
N TYR A 516 -16.75 11.70 -11.43
CA TYR A 516 -15.47 11.05 -11.69
C TYR A 516 -15.47 9.56 -11.33
N LYS A 517 -16.61 8.88 -11.47
CA LYS A 517 -16.82 7.47 -11.09
C LYS A 517 -15.74 6.49 -11.61
N ASN A 518 -15.13 6.78 -12.77
CA ASN A 518 -14.07 5.95 -13.35
C ASN A 518 -12.66 6.27 -12.82
N ASN A 519 -12.47 7.37 -12.11
CA ASN A 519 -11.17 7.91 -11.69
C ASN A 519 -11.07 8.12 -10.17
N LEU A 520 -11.72 7.24 -9.41
CA LEU A 520 -11.63 7.24 -7.95
C LEU A 520 -10.30 6.65 -7.47
N ILE A 521 -9.88 7.04 -6.26
CA ILE A 521 -8.61 6.61 -5.64
C ILE A 521 -8.90 5.85 -4.34
N GLY A 522 -7.88 5.25 -3.72
CA GLY A 522 -8.01 4.37 -2.55
C GLY A 522 -8.93 4.91 -1.44
N LYS A 523 -8.76 6.17 -1.02
CA LYS A 523 -9.61 6.79 0.02
C LYS A 523 -11.10 6.83 -0.33
N HIS A 524 -11.44 7.00 -1.62
CA HIS A 524 -12.82 7.01 -2.08
C HIS A 524 -13.40 5.60 -2.01
N PHE A 525 -12.66 4.59 -2.48
CA PHE A 525 -13.09 3.19 -2.39
C PHE A 525 -13.19 2.71 -0.94
N LYS A 526 -12.30 3.16 -0.04
CA LYS A 526 -12.41 2.89 1.41
C LYS A 526 -13.66 3.51 2.04
N THR A 527 -14.12 4.64 1.50
CA THR A 527 -15.39 5.24 1.91
C THR A 527 -16.56 4.43 1.37
N LEU A 528 -16.56 4.12 0.07
CA LEU A 528 -17.61 3.33 -0.58
C LEU A 528 -17.79 1.96 0.09
N MET A 529 -16.70 1.26 0.40
CA MET A 529 -16.74 -0.04 1.09
C MET A 529 -17.56 -0.03 2.39
N GLN A 530 -17.60 1.10 3.10
CA GLN A 530 -18.30 1.24 4.38
C GLN A 530 -19.77 1.66 4.25
N ILE A 531 -20.19 2.24 3.12
CA ILE A 531 -21.50 2.91 3.00
C ILE A 531 -22.37 2.35 1.87
N LEU A 532 -21.77 1.69 0.88
CA LEU A 532 -22.43 1.37 -0.38
C LEU A 532 -23.66 0.48 -0.19
N ALA A 533 -23.66 -0.43 0.80
CA ALA A 533 -24.81 -1.28 1.10
C ALA A 533 -26.07 -0.45 1.42
N PHE A 534 -25.93 0.62 2.20
CA PHE A 534 -27.05 1.51 2.54
C PHE A 534 -27.41 2.46 1.40
N ASP A 535 -26.44 2.89 0.59
CA ASP A 535 -26.72 3.87 -0.46
C ASP A 535 -27.37 3.25 -1.71
N THR A 536 -27.21 1.93 -1.92
CA THR A 536 -27.68 1.25 -3.15
C THR A 536 -28.74 0.17 -2.91
N HIS A 537 -29.31 0.07 -1.71
CA HIS A 537 -30.11 -1.07 -1.27
C HIS A 537 -31.28 -1.46 -2.20
N ASP A 538 -31.95 -0.51 -2.84
CA ASP A 538 -33.10 -0.72 -3.75
C ASP A 538 -32.78 -0.39 -5.22
N VAL A 539 -31.53 -0.01 -5.49
CA VAL A 539 -30.99 0.20 -6.85
C VAL A 539 -30.32 -1.10 -7.34
N CYS A 540 -29.79 -1.89 -6.41
CA CYS A 540 -29.14 -3.17 -6.68
C CYS A 540 -30.09 -4.36 -6.50
N SER A 541 -29.87 -5.41 -7.28
CA SER A 541 -30.48 -6.73 -7.05
C SER A 541 -30.00 -7.36 -5.74
N GLY A 542 -30.70 -8.40 -5.26
CA GLY A 542 -30.31 -9.10 -4.02
C GLY A 542 -28.89 -9.69 -4.07
N ALA A 543 -28.47 -10.25 -5.20
CA ALA A 543 -27.11 -10.78 -5.38
C ALA A 543 -26.06 -9.67 -5.39
N GLU A 544 -26.35 -8.52 -6.02
CA GLU A 544 -25.46 -7.36 -6.01
C GLU A 544 -25.34 -6.74 -4.60
N LEU A 545 -26.45 -6.64 -3.85
CA LEU A 545 -26.43 -6.18 -2.46
C LEU A 545 -25.63 -7.14 -1.56
N ALA A 546 -25.80 -8.46 -1.76
CA ALA A 546 -25.00 -9.46 -1.04
C ALA A 546 -23.50 -9.29 -1.32
N LEU A 547 -23.10 -9.09 -2.58
CA LEU A 547 -21.71 -8.84 -2.97
C LEU A 547 -21.13 -7.58 -2.28
N ILE A 548 -21.89 -6.48 -2.28
CA ILE A 548 -21.47 -5.24 -1.61
C ILE A 548 -21.28 -5.47 -0.11
N ARG A 549 -22.25 -6.15 0.53
CA ARG A 549 -22.22 -6.45 1.96
C ARG A 549 -20.99 -7.27 2.35
N VAL A 550 -20.78 -8.43 1.71
CA VAL A 550 -19.69 -9.35 2.08
C VAL A 550 -18.31 -8.75 1.79
N ALA A 551 -18.21 -7.84 0.81
CA ALA A 551 -16.98 -7.09 0.57
C ALA A 551 -16.69 -6.07 1.70
N GLY A 552 -17.73 -5.45 2.26
CA GLY A 552 -17.62 -4.61 3.46
C GLY A 552 -17.20 -5.41 4.70
N GLU A 553 -17.78 -6.59 4.90
CA GLU A 553 -17.43 -7.52 6.00
C GLU A 553 -15.98 -8.04 5.89
N LEU A 554 -15.51 -8.36 4.69
CA LEU A 554 -14.10 -8.66 4.46
C LEU A 554 -13.21 -7.45 4.79
N GLY A 555 -13.65 -6.25 4.38
CA GLY A 555 -12.95 -5.00 4.67
C GLY A 555 -12.74 -4.74 6.16
N THR A 556 -13.74 -4.97 7.00
CA THR A 556 -13.62 -4.72 8.44
C THR A 556 -12.65 -5.65 9.15
N LEU A 557 -12.56 -6.92 8.73
CA LEU A 557 -11.53 -7.83 9.22
C LEU A 557 -10.12 -7.40 8.80
N LEU A 558 -9.94 -6.96 7.55
CA LEU A 558 -8.62 -6.59 7.02
C LEU A 558 -8.06 -5.28 7.59
N TRP A 559 -8.94 -4.32 7.93
CA TRP A 559 -8.53 -3.06 8.55
C TRP A 559 -8.52 -3.09 10.09
N ALA A 560 -8.71 -4.26 10.70
CA ALA A 560 -8.48 -4.45 12.13
C ALA A 560 -7.02 -4.09 12.48
N SER A 561 -6.83 -3.29 13.53
CA SER A 561 -5.49 -2.92 14.03
C SER A 561 -4.93 -3.90 15.06
N GLU A 562 -5.80 -4.76 15.59
CA GLU A 562 -5.59 -5.68 16.69
C GLU A 562 -6.38 -6.97 16.43
N ILE A 563 -5.83 -8.11 16.83
CA ILE A 563 -6.44 -9.44 16.71
C ILE A 563 -6.40 -10.11 18.09
N ASP A 564 -7.57 -10.30 18.72
CA ASP A 564 -7.68 -10.92 20.04
C ASP A 564 -7.33 -12.41 20.02
N ASN A 565 -7.77 -13.12 18.98
CA ASN A 565 -7.52 -14.54 18.74
C ASN A 565 -7.19 -14.77 17.25
N MET A 566 -5.95 -15.19 16.97
CA MET A 566 -5.45 -15.38 15.60
C MET A 566 -6.22 -16.46 14.83
N ASP A 567 -6.53 -17.59 15.47
CA ASP A 567 -7.19 -18.70 14.80
C ASP A 567 -8.66 -18.41 14.48
N GLU A 568 -9.39 -17.80 15.42
CA GLU A 568 -10.76 -17.35 15.17
C GLU A 568 -10.80 -16.27 14.08
N HIS A 569 -9.89 -15.29 14.14
CA HIS A 569 -9.81 -14.25 13.12
C HIS A 569 -9.51 -14.83 11.74
N CYS A 570 -8.53 -15.72 11.62
CA CYS A 570 -8.21 -16.37 10.34
C CYS A 570 -9.35 -17.26 9.84
N ALA A 571 -10.10 -17.92 10.72
CA ALA A 571 -11.28 -18.69 10.34
C ALA A 571 -12.39 -17.79 9.77
N GLN A 572 -12.71 -16.69 10.46
CA GLN A 572 -13.68 -15.69 9.98
C GLN A 572 -13.22 -15.04 8.66
N LEU A 573 -11.93 -14.74 8.54
CA LEU A 573 -11.32 -14.17 7.33
C LEU A 573 -11.39 -15.12 6.14
N SER A 574 -11.22 -16.42 6.38
CA SER A 574 -11.34 -17.46 5.35
C SER A 574 -12.78 -17.51 4.80
N ILE A 575 -13.77 -17.44 5.68
CA ILE A 575 -15.19 -17.39 5.30
C ILE A 575 -15.50 -16.08 4.57
N ALA A 576 -15.02 -14.93 5.05
CA ALA A 576 -15.25 -13.64 4.41
C ALA A 576 -14.65 -13.57 2.99
N ALA A 577 -13.42 -14.06 2.81
CA ALA A 577 -12.78 -14.13 1.51
C ALA A 577 -13.54 -15.06 0.55
N ALA A 578 -13.97 -16.24 1.04
CA ALA A 578 -14.83 -17.16 0.31
C ALA A 578 -16.15 -16.51 -0.11
N ASN A 579 -16.85 -15.85 0.81
CA ASN A 579 -18.11 -15.16 0.53
C ASN A 579 -17.99 -14.11 -0.57
N VAL A 580 -16.89 -13.35 -0.61
CA VAL A 580 -16.64 -12.39 -1.70
C VAL A 580 -16.50 -13.10 -3.04
N MET A 581 -15.72 -14.18 -3.11
CA MET A 581 -15.56 -14.94 -4.35
C MET A 581 -16.88 -15.58 -4.80
N ASP A 582 -17.61 -16.22 -3.89
CA ASP A 582 -18.90 -16.86 -4.18
C ASP A 582 -19.97 -15.83 -4.60
N ALA A 583 -19.98 -14.65 -3.98
CA ALA A 583 -20.88 -13.57 -4.38
C ALA A 583 -20.53 -13.00 -5.78
N PHE A 584 -19.25 -12.99 -6.15
CA PHE A 584 -18.84 -12.69 -7.52
C PHE A 584 -19.30 -13.77 -8.48
N ASP A 585 -19.23 -15.04 -8.14
CA ASP A 585 -19.72 -16.14 -8.98
C ASP A 585 -21.23 -16.03 -9.28
N ALA A 586 -22.00 -15.49 -8.33
CA ALA A 586 -23.41 -15.21 -8.54
C ALA A 586 -23.70 -14.11 -9.56
N VAL A 587 -22.83 -13.09 -9.69
CA VAL A 587 -23.08 -11.90 -10.53
C VAL A 587 -22.20 -11.80 -11.79
N ASP A 588 -21.00 -12.37 -11.74
CA ASP A 588 -19.97 -12.37 -12.79
C ASP A 588 -18.95 -13.51 -12.58
N PRO A 589 -19.33 -14.77 -12.86
CA PRO A 589 -18.50 -15.95 -12.59
C PRO A 589 -17.24 -16.04 -13.45
N LEU A 590 -17.09 -15.20 -14.47
CA LEU A 590 -15.83 -15.14 -15.23
C LEU A 590 -14.72 -14.43 -14.44
N ARG A 591 -15.08 -13.57 -13.47
CA ARG A 591 -14.16 -12.66 -12.80
C ARG A 591 -13.03 -13.37 -12.08
N ILE A 592 -13.31 -14.50 -11.41
CA ILE A 592 -12.33 -15.32 -10.68
C ILE A 592 -11.21 -15.85 -11.60
N LEU A 593 -11.51 -16.14 -12.87
CA LEU A 593 -10.54 -16.69 -13.83
C LEU A 593 -9.65 -15.63 -14.50
N VAL A 594 -10.11 -14.38 -14.55
CA VAL A 594 -9.47 -13.30 -15.31
C VAL A 594 -8.86 -12.21 -14.44
N LYS A 595 -9.29 -12.08 -13.17
CA LYS A 595 -8.73 -11.11 -12.22
C LYS A 595 -8.01 -11.83 -11.09
N ILE A 596 -6.67 -11.87 -11.17
CA ILE A 596 -5.84 -12.55 -10.17
C ILE A 596 -6.08 -12.09 -8.73
N LYS A 597 -6.47 -10.82 -8.54
CA LYS A 597 -6.79 -10.26 -7.21
C LYS A 597 -7.89 -11.04 -6.49
N MET A 598 -8.77 -11.71 -7.24
CA MET A 598 -9.79 -12.61 -6.69
C MET A 598 -9.15 -13.84 -6.03
N HIS A 599 -8.30 -14.55 -6.77
CA HIS A 599 -7.60 -15.73 -6.25
C HIS A 599 -6.65 -15.38 -5.09
N LEU A 600 -6.03 -14.19 -5.11
CA LEU A 600 -5.19 -13.72 -4.00
C LEU A 600 -5.93 -13.62 -2.67
N LEU A 601 -7.26 -13.47 -2.65
CA LEU A 601 -8.04 -13.46 -1.42
C LEU A 601 -7.89 -14.77 -0.62
N ALA A 602 -7.68 -15.90 -1.30
CA ALA A 602 -7.49 -17.19 -0.65
C ALA A 602 -6.18 -17.29 0.15
N HIS A 603 -5.24 -16.36 -0.04
CA HIS A 603 -3.96 -16.30 0.68
C HIS A 603 -4.00 -15.37 1.90
N LEU A 604 -5.07 -14.59 2.10
CA LEU A 604 -5.18 -13.63 3.21
C LEU A 604 -5.04 -14.28 4.60
N PRO A 605 -5.65 -15.44 4.91
CA PRO A 605 -5.53 -16.06 6.24
C PRO A 605 -4.08 -16.46 6.57
N ASP A 606 -3.33 -17.00 5.60
CA ASP A 606 -1.94 -17.39 5.80
C ASP A 606 -1.05 -16.17 5.99
N ASP A 607 -1.28 -15.10 5.23
CA ASP A 607 -0.53 -13.85 5.37
C ASP A 607 -0.82 -13.17 6.71
N VAL A 608 -2.06 -13.12 7.17
CA VAL A 608 -2.40 -12.56 8.50
C VAL A 608 -1.79 -13.38 9.63
N ARG A 609 -1.78 -14.71 9.52
CA ARG A 609 -1.10 -15.57 10.50
C ARG A 609 0.41 -15.32 10.56
N ARG A 610 1.03 -15.02 9.42
CA ARG A 610 2.48 -14.77 9.34
C ARG A 610 2.84 -13.35 9.76
N PHE A 611 2.11 -12.34 9.30
CA PHE A 611 2.51 -10.94 9.42
C PHE A 611 1.73 -10.13 10.47
N GLY A 612 0.69 -10.73 11.07
CA GLY A 612 -0.22 -10.06 11.98
C GLY A 612 -1.34 -9.31 11.23
N PRO A 613 -1.94 -8.28 11.84
CA PRO A 613 -3.03 -7.53 11.22
C PRO A 613 -2.66 -6.97 9.84
N ALA A 614 -3.56 -7.06 8.86
CA ALA A 614 -3.23 -6.75 7.46
C ALA A 614 -2.83 -5.28 7.20
N VAL A 615 -3.24 -4.36 8.09
CA VAL A 615 -2.78 -2.97 8.09
C VAL A 615 -1.26 -2.81 8.29
N ARG A 616 -0.54 -3.85 8.73
CA ARG A 616 0.93 -3.84 8.91
C ARG A 616 1.70 -4.01 7.61
N PHE A 617 1.07 -4.54 6.56
CA PHE A 617 1.65 -4.67 5.23
C PHE A 617 0.87 -3.91 4.16
N SER A 618 0.10 -2.89 4.56
CA SER A 618 -0.50 -1.94 3.62
C SER A 618 0.49 -0.87 3.16
N THR A 619 0.38 -0.45 1.90
CA THR A 619 1.27 0.54 1.28
C THR A 619 0.69 1.96 1.19
N GLU A 620 -0.41 2.25 1.91
CA GLU A 620 -1.09 3.56 1.89
C GLU A 620 -0.14 4.74 2.23
N THR A 621 0.74 4.57 3.22
CA THR A 621 1.65 5.64 3.67
C THR A 621 2.81 5.84 2.68
N GLU A 622 3.34 4.78 2.07
CA GLU A 622 4.38 4.81 1.03
C GLU A 622 3.84 5.52 -0.22
N GLU A 623 2.63 5.18 -0.67
CA GLU A 623 1.99 5.83 -1.82
C GLU A 623 1.72 7.32 -1.53
N SER A 624 1.29 7.67 -0.32
CA SER A 624 1.18 9.08 0.11
C SER A 624 2.53 9.81 0.04
N PHE A 625 3.62 9.12 0.38
CA PHE A 625 4.97 9.66 0.43
C PHE A 625 5.55 9.95 -0.97
N ASN A 626 5.03 9.32 -2.04
CA ASN A 626 5.38 9.65 -3.43
C ASN A 626 5.19 11.15 -3.75
N ARG A 627 4.32 11.86 -3.03
CA ARG A 627 4.20 13.33 -3.17
C ARG A 627 5.46 14.07 -2.73
N VAL A 628 6.16 13.61 -1.69
CA VAL A 628 7.44 14.18 -1.23
C VAL A 628 8.51 13.97 -2.30
N PHE A 629 8.58 12.77 -2.87
CA PHE A 629 9.45 12.48 -4.01
C PHE A 629 9.15 13.40 -5.21
N LYS A 630 7.89 13.57 -5.60
CA LYS A 630 7.51 14.47 -6.72
C LYS A 630 7.98 15.89 -6.47
N LEU A 631 7.82 16.41 -5.25
CA LEU A 631 8.40 17.70 -4.89
C LEU A 631 9.92 17.68 -5.05
N CYS A 632 10.61 16.62 -4.63
CA CYS A 632 12.07 16.42 -4.83
C CYS A 632 12.49 16.47 -6.31
N SER A 633 11.72 15.83 -7.18
CA SER A 633 11.96 15.83 -8.63
C SER A 633 11.67 17.20 -9.28
N GLU A 634 10.54 17.83 -8.93
CA GLU A 634 10.09 19.13 -9.47
C GLU A 634 11.15 20.24 -9.34
N PHE A 635 11.79 20.36 -8.17
CA PHE A 635 12.86 21.35 -7.94
C PHE A 635 14.29 20.80 -8.07
N SER A 636 14.48 19.64 -8.72
CA SER A 636 15.82 19.20 -9.14
C SER A 636 16.30 20.00 -10.36
N ASN A 637 17.60 20.01 -10.65
CA ASN A 637 18.10 20.61 -11.89
C ASN A 637 17.84 19.72 -13.13
N ARG A 638 17.31 18.50 -12.93
CA ARG A 638 16.98 17.49 -13.94
C ARG A 638 18.16 16.96 -14.78
N HIS A 639 19.39 17.38 -14.52
CA HIS A 639 20.59 16.82 -15.17
C HIS A 639 21.03 15.49 -14.55
N ALA A 640 20.87 15.35 -13.24
CA ALA A 640 21.19 14.11 -12.52
C ALA A 640 20.08 13.83 -11.47
N PRO A 641 18.85 13.52 -11.92
CA PRO A 641 17.69 13.50 -11.04
C PRO A 641 17.84 12.50 -9.90
N SER A 642 18.39 11.30 -10.16
CA SER A 642 18.67 10.30 -9.13
C SER A 642 19.57 10.85 -8.01
N ARG A 643 20.71 11.46 -8.38
CA ARG A 643 21.67 12.06 -7.43
C ARG A 643 21.06 13.18 -6.60
N ASP A 644 20.40 14.12 -7.29
CA ASP A 644 19.90 15.34 -6.66
C ASP A 644 18.73 15.04 -5.71
N ILE A 645 17.87 14.08 -6.08
CA ILE A 645 16.77 13.60 -5.23
C ILE A 645 17.33 12.88 -4.01
N ALA A 646 18.25 11.92 -4.20
CA ALA A 646 18.87 11.20 -3.09
C ALA A 646 19.58 12.15 -2.11
N GLY A 647 20.35 13.10 -2.64
CA GLY A 647 21.05 14.11 -1.83
C GLY A 647 20.10 15.03 -1.06
N LYS A 648 18.91 15.33 -1.63
CA LYS A 648 17.90 16.09 -0.91
C LYS A 648 17.27 15.28 0.22
N PHE A 649 16.92 14.02 0.00
CA PHE A 649 16.40 13.15 1.05
C PHE A 649 17.44 12.98 2.18
N ALA A 650 18.71 12.77 1.85
CA ALA A 650 19.79 12.75 2.84
C ALA A 650 19.87 14.05 3.67
N SER A 651 19.56 15.21 3.07
CA SER A 651 19.48 16.48 3.80
C SER A 651 18.24 16.57 4.69
N MET A 652 17.09 16.03 4.25
CA MET A 652 15.87 15.95 5.07
C MET A 652 16.10 15.07 6.29
N ASP A 653 16.70 13.90 6.11
CA ASP A 653 16.96 12.95 7.21
C ASP A 653 18.02 13.49 8.17
N ARG A 654 19.03 14.23 7.67
CA ARG A 654 19.95 15.00 8.52
C ARG A 654 19.20 15.98 9.43
N VAL A 655 18.28 16.76 8.87
CA VAL A 655 17.49 17.73 9.66
C VAL A 655 16.61 17.00 10.68
N LYS A 656 15.92 15.93 10.30
CA LYS A 656 15.14 15.10 11.23
C LYS A 656 16.02 14.63 12.39
N HIS A 657 17.18 14.06 12.09
CA HIS A 657 18.15 13.54 13.07
C HIS A 657 18.64 14.61 14.05
N ILE A 658 19.00 15.80 13.56
CA ILE A 658 19.45 16.91 14.41
C ILE A 658 18.31 17.39 15.32
N LEU A 659 17.10 17.56 14.76
CA LEU A 659 15.95 18.12 15.48
C LEU A 659 15.39 17.16 16.53
N SER A 660 15.48 15.85 16.30
CA SER A 660 15.12 14.82 17.28
C SER A 660 16.16 14.63 18.38
N GLY A 661 17.32 15.28 18.28
CA GLY A 661 18.42 15.13 19.23
C GLY A 661 19.24 13.86 19.01
N GLY A 662 19.24 13.33 17.79
CA GLY A 662 20.04 12.18 17.41
C GLY A 662 21.54 12.40 17.61
N PHE A 663 22.23 11.30 17.91
CA PHE A 663 23.66 11.27 18.15
C PHE A 663 24.43 11.00 16.84
N TRP A 664 25.60 11.62 16.67
CA TRP A 664 26.55 11.31 15.61
C TRP A 664 27.97 11.32 16.16
N LEU A 665 28.87 10.57 15.52
CA LEU A 665 30.27 10.51 15.93
C LEU A 665 30.98 11.79 15.46
N ASP A 666 31.49 12.59 16.39
CA ASP A 666 32.37 13.70 16.05
C ASP A 666 33.73 13.16 15.61
N ALA A 667 34.12 13.48 14.38
CA ALA A 667 35.38 13.03 13.80
C ALA A 667 36.61 13.57 14.56
N ASN A 668 36.49 14.75 15.20
CA ASN A 668 37.61 15.37 15.90
C ASN A 668 37.82 14.77 17.29
N SER A 669 36.74 14.59 18.06
CA SER A 669 36.83 14.08 19.43
C SER A 669 36.71 12.56 19.54
N GLY A 670 36.24 11.86 18.48
CA GLY A 670 35.93 10.44 18.51
C GLY A 670 34.78 10.06 19.46
N LYS A 671 33.94 11.04 19.85
CA LYS A 671 32.84 10.86 20.80
C LYS A 671 31.50 11.08 20.09
N TYR A 672 30.48 10.39 20.56
CA TYR A 672 29.12 10.65 20.11
C TYR A 672 28.61 11.95 20.72
N ILE A 673 28.25 12.90 19.87
CA ILE A 673 27.71 14.21 20.24
C ILE A 673 26.30 14.38 19.68
N GLN A 674 25.61 15.43 20.12
CA GLN A 674 24.27 15.79 19.67
C GLN A 674 24.15 17.32 19.60
N ALA A 675 23.08 17.80 18.98
CA ALA A 675 22.83 19.23 18.86
C ALA A 675 22.67 19.94 20.22
N GLY A 676 22.96 21.23 20.25
CA GLY A 676 22.76 22.07 21.44
C GLY A 676 21.31 22.02 21.97
N ARG A 677 21.14 22.23 23.29
CA ARG A 677 19.85 22.07 24.00
C ARG A 677 18.69 22.84 23.37
N ALA A 678 18.94 24.03 22.81
CA ALA A 678 17.91 24.86 22.18
C ALA A 678 17.29 24.19 20.94
N VAL A 679 18.11 23.50 20.13
CA VAL A 679 17.64 22.80 18.92
C VAL A 679 16.82 21.57 19.29
N ARG A 680 17.31 20.78 20.26
CA ARG A 680 16.67 19.52 20.70
C ARG A 680 15.31 19.72 21.38
N LYS A 681 15.05 20.89 21.95
CA LYS A 681 13.75 21.21 22.55
C LYS A 681 12.67 21.53 21.52
N TRP A 682 13.04 21.86 20.27
CA TRP A 682 12.09 22.39 19.30
C TRP A 682 11.10 21.34 18.81
N LEU A 683 11.58 20.17 18.35
CA LEU A 683 10.69 19.14 17.81
C LEU A 683 9.70 18.57 18.86
N PRO A 684 10.10 18.28 20.12
CA PRO A 684 9.15 17.82 21.13
C PRO A 684 8.08 18.85 21.53
N THR A 685 8.34 20.15 21.37
CA THR A 685 7.44 21.22 21.86
C THR A 685 6.57 21.85 20.77
N ASP A 686 6.90 21.66 19.48
CA ASP A 686 6.19 22.25 18.35
C ASP A 686 5.39 21.21 17.55
N LYS A 687 4.09 21.08 17.89
CA LYS A 687 3.16 20.18 17.18
C LYS A 687 3.03 20.50 15.68
N LYS A 688 3.21 21.77 15.26
CA LYS A 688 3.15 22.14 13.84
C LYS A 688 4.39 21.64 13.11
N LEU A 689 5.57 21.70 13.73
CA LEU A 689 6.79 21.16 13.16
C LEU A 689 6.71 19.64 13.04
N GLN A 690 6.26 18.94 14.08
CA GLN A 690 6.03 17.49 14.06
C GLN A 690 5.16 17.10 12.85
N HIS A 691 3.97 17.70 12.73
CA HIS A 691 3.07 17.42 11.62
C HIS A 691 3.71 17.72 10.25
N ARG A 692 4.50 18.79 10.13
CA ARG A 692 5.21 19.12 8.88
C ARG A 692 6.32 18.14 8.52
N LEU A 693 6.92 17.48 9.50
CA LEU A 693 7.91 16.41 9.31
C LEU A 693 7.27 15.02 9.16
N GLY A 694 5.93 14.94 9.20
CA GLY A 694 5.20 13.67 9.10
C GLY A 694 5.12 12.89 10.42
N TRP A 695 5.40 13.54 11.57
CA TRP A 695 5.24 12.96 12.91
C TRP A 695 3.92 13.40 13.52
N VAL A 696 3.10 12.43 13.94
CA VAL A 696 1.83 12.66 14.62
C VAL A 696 1.96 12.19 16.05
N THR A 697 1.97 13.13 16.99
CA THR A 697 1.89 12.83 18.42
C THR A 697 0.44 12.51 18.76
N LEU A 698 0.20 11.40 19.47
CA LEU A 698 -1.12 11.10 20.01
C LEU A 698 -1.60 12.30 20.82
N ALA A 699 -2.78 12.81 20.48
CA ALA A 699 -3.36 13.89 21.26
C ALA A 699 -3.55 13.37 22.69
N GLU A 700 -3.15 14.17 23.69
CA GLU A 700 -3.57 13.99 25.07
C GLU A 700 -5.08 14.27 25.15
N ASN A 701 -5.85 13.30 24.65
CA ASN A 701 -7.30 13.30 24.69
C ASN A 701 -7.66 12.82 26.10
N THR A 702 -8.20 13.72 26.92
CA THR A 702 -8.73 13.37 28.24
C THR A 702 -10.14 12.81 28.05
N PRO A 703 -10.38 11.51 28.29
CA PRO A 703 -11.73 10.95 28.22
C PRO A 703 -12.70 11.71 29.12
N GLY A 704 -13.95 11.86 28.70
CA GLY A 704 -14.96 12.62 29.42
C GLY A 704 -14.86 14.14 29.22
N LYS A 705 -13.81 14.66 28.58
CA LYS A 705 -13.67 16.11 28.42
C LYS A 705 -14.74 16.68 27.50
N ILE A 706 -15.66 17.45 28.08
CA ILE A 706 -16.64 18.26 27.34
C ILE A 706 -16.03 19.61 26.99
N THR A 707 -16.05 19.96 25.71
CA THR A 707 -15.78 21.32 25.25
C THR A 707 -17.11 22.08 25.21
N PRO A 708 -17.34 23.09 26.06
CA PRO A 708 -18.59 23.83 26.08
C PRO A 708 -18.74 24.70 24.83
N VAL A 709 -19.99 24.97 24.43
CA VAL A 709 -20.30 25.99 23.43
C VAL A 709 -19.78 27.35 23.92
N SER A 710 -19.30 28.17 23.00
CA SER A 710 -18.79 29.51 23.31
C SER A 710 -19.85 30.32 24.09
N ALA A 711 -19.44 30.91 25.22
CA ALA A 711 -20.31 31.75 26.05
C ALA A 711 -20.85 32.97 25.29
N ARG A 712 -20.18 33.38 24.19
CA ARG A 712 -20.67 34.44 23.30
C ARG A 712 -21.85 34.02 22.45
N ARG A 713 -22.08 32.70 22.27
CA ARG A 713 -23.15 32.16 21.42
C ARG A 713 -24.36 31.71 22.23
N ILE A 714 -24.17 31.13 23.42
CA ILE A 714 -25.24 30.57 24.25
C ILE A 714 -24.95 30.86 25.73
N GLN A 715 -25.94 31.40 26.44
CA GLN A 715 -25.88 31.63 27.89
C GLN A 715 -26.01 30.31 28.68
N PRO A 716 -25.46 30.21 29.90
CA PRO A 716 -25.71 29.06 30.77
C PRO A 716 -27.20 28.81 30.98
N VAL A 717 -27.59 27.55 31.03
CA VAL A 717 -28.97 27.06 31.20
C VAL A 717 -29.13 26.54 32.63
N GLU A 718 -30.24 26.86 33.28
CA GLU A 718 -30.58 26.30 34.61
C GLU A 718 -30.83 24.80 34.49
N TRP A 719 -30.40 24.01 35.48
CA TRP A 719 -30.53 22.56 35.49
C TRP A 719 -31.95 22.09 35.16
N GLU A 720 -32.99 22.64 35.79
CA GLU A 720 -34.38 22.25 35.56
C GLU A 720 -34.88 22.43 34.11
N LYS A 721 -34.20 23.26 33.31
CA LYS A 721 -34.52 23.51 31.90
C LYS A 721 -33.76 22.60 30.93
N THR A 722 -32.87 21.75 31.44
CA THR A 722 -32.10 20.79 30.64
C THR A 722 -32.91 19.51 30.39
N LYS A 723 -32.59 18.77 29.32
CA LYS A 723 -33.17 17.44 29.11
C LYS A 723 -32.73 16.47 30.21
N ALA A 724 -31.52 16.64 30.71
CA ALA A 724 -30.97 15.84 31.80
C ALA A 724 -31.82 15.87 33.08
N ALA A 725 -32.43 17.00 33.44
CA ALA A 725 -33.23 17.13 34.66
C ALA A 725 -34.53 16.29 34.67
N ALA A 726 -35.00 15.83 33.51
CA ALA A 726 -36.16 14.96 33.42
C ALA A 726 -35.86 13.49 33.77
N HIS A 727 -34.59 13.14 34.01
CA HIS A 727 -34.15 11.76 34.19
C HIS A 727 -33.42 11.55 35.54
N PRO A 728 -33.54 10.37 36.17
CA PRO A 728 -32.95 10.11 37.47
C PRO A 728 -31.41 10.18 37.45
N LEU A 729 -30.82 10.75 38.50
CA LEU A 729 -29.37 10.72 38.76
C LEU A 729 -29.13 10.37 40.23
N ALA A 730 -28.14 9.54 40.53
CA ALA A 730 -27.83 9.17 41.91
C ALA A 730 -27.51 10.41 42.79
N ASN A 731 -26.83 11.41 42.21
CA ASN A 731 -26.51 12.69 42.85
C ASN A 731 -26.87 13.86 41.91
N PRO A 732 -28.15 14.27 41.86
CA PRO A 732 -28.61 15.31 40.95
C PRO A 732 -28.01 16.68 41.35
N PRO A 733 -27.66 17.54 40.38
CA PRO A 733 -27.28 18.92 40.65
C PRO A 733 -28.41 19.70 41.33
N PRO A 734 -28.11 20.76 42.10
CA PRO A 734 -29.14 21.67 42.62
C PRO A 734 -29.98 22.26 41.48
N ALA A 735 -31.29 22.42 41.69
CA ALA A 735 -32.24 22.98 40.73
C ALA A 735 -31.79 24.32 40.11
N SER A 736 -31.26 25.21 40.94
CA SER A 736 -30.77 26.54 40.55
C SER A 736 -29.37 26.55 39.95
N SER A 737 -28.70 25.39 39.83
CA SER A 737 -27.35 25.33 39.26
C SER A 737 -27.37 25.63 37.76
N THR A 738 -26.40 26.40 37.30
CA THR A 738 -26.27 26.78 35.88
C THR A 738 -25.25 25.92 35.17
N TRP A 739 -25.64 25.38 34.02
CA TRP A 739 -24.87 24.47 33.18
C TRP A 739 -24.60 25.07 31.81
N ARG A 740 -23.48 24.70 31.19
CA ARG A 740 -23.17 25.10 29.81
C ARG A 740 -23.39 23.93 28.88
N LEU A 741 -24.11 24.17 27.77
CA LEU A 741 -24.24 23.18 26.72
C LEU A 741 -22.87 22.81 26.14
N GLY A 742 -22.63 21.52 25.95
CA GLY A 742 -21.45 20.97 25.32
C GLY A 742 -21.53 21.09 23.79
N HIS A 743 -20.44 21.51 23.17
CA HIS A 743 -20.27 21.42 21.72
C HIS A 743 -19.78 20.04 21.30
N SER A 744 -18.87 19.44 22.08
CA SER A 744 -18.32 18.12 21.82
C SER A 744 -17.77 17.47 23.08
N LEU A 745 -17.69 16.13 23.07
CA LEU A 745 -17.14 15.27 24.10
C LEU A 745 -15.98 14.44 23.55
N ILE A 746 -14.99 14.12 24.38
CA ILE A 746 -13.96 13.12 24.07
C ILE A 746 -14.35 11.78 24.70
N THR A 747 -14.51 10.74 23.88
CA THR A 747 -14.87 9.38 24.34
C THR A 747 -13.68 8.67 25.04
N GLY A 748 -13.93 7.54 25.69
CA GLY A 748 -12.89 6.64 26.23
C GLY A 748 -11.86 6.19 25.21
N SER A 749 -12.27 5.97 23.96
CA SER A 749 -11.40 5.68 22.81
C SER A 749 -10.64 6.88 22.26
N GLY A 750 -10.94 8.10 22.74
CA GLY A 750 -10.30 9.34 22.34
C GLY A 750 -10.95 10.05 21.15
N ASP A 751 -12.11 9.62 20.67
CA ASP A 751 -12.82 10.30 19.58
C ASP A 751 -13.54 11.54 20.06
N ARG A 752 -13.64 12.53 19.18
CA ARG A 752 -14.50 13.70 19.42
C ARG A 752 -15.89 13.42 18.87
N VAL A 753 -16.90 13.44 19.74
CA VAL A 753 -18.32 13.26 19.39
C VAL A 753 -19.14 14.50 19.76
N SER A 754 -20.30 14.68 19.12
CA SER A 754 -21.26 15.76 19.40
C SER A 754 -22.66 15.19 19.62
N THR A 755 -23.61 16.04 20.00
CA THR A 755 -25.04 15.69 19.99
C THR A 755 -25.45 15.10 18.65
N GLY A 756 -26.26 14.04 18.68
CA GLY A 756 -26.66 13.25 17.52
C GLY A 756 -25.74 12.06 17.21
N ALA A 757 -24.52 12.02 17.74
CA ALA A 757 -23.61 10.90 17.50
C ALA A 757 -24.07 9.63 18.22
N TRP A 758 -23.92 8.49 17.54
CA TRP A 758 -24.16 7.16 18.07
C TRP A 758 -22.92 6.66 18.82
N VAL A 759 -23.13 6.12 20.02
CA VAL A 759 -22.05 5.69 20.91
C VAL A 759 -22.40 4.41 21.64
N VAL A 760 -21.36 3.72 22.10
CA VAL A 760 -21.45 2.74 23.17
C VAL A 760 -20.98 3.41 24.47
N ALA A 761 -21.77 3.25 25.53
CA ALA A 761 -21.50 3.78 26.86
C ALA A 761 -21.52 2.65 27.90
N LEU A 762 -20.97 2.91 29.08
CA LEU A 762 -21.09 2.03 30.24
C LEU A 762 -22.18 2.56 31.18
N HIS A 763 -23.03 1.66 31.67
CA HIS A 763 -23.96 1.95 32.76
C HIS A 763 -23.83 0.85 33.81
N GLY A 764 -23.10 1.14 34.89
CA GLY A 764 -22.53 0.08 35.73
C GLY A 764 -21.56 -0.76 34.92
N ASP A 765 -21.75 -2.09 34.92
CA ASP A 765 -20.93 -3.04 34.15
C ASP A 765 -21.52 -3.40 32.78
N GLN A 766 -22.62 -2.75 32.36
CA GLN A 766 -23.32 -3.06 31.12
C GLN A 766 -22.97 -2.09 30.00
N ASN A 767 -22.72 -2.64 28.80
CA ASN A 767 -22.59 -1.86 27.57
C ASN A 767 -23.97 -1.43 27.07
N ILE A 768 -24.16 -0.12 26.91
CA ILE A 768 -25.39 0.47 26.41
C ILE A 768 -25.14 1.11 25.05
N PHE A 769 -26.01 0.83 24.09
CA PHE A 769 -26.03 1.49 22.79
C PHE A 769 -26.95 2.70 22.87
N GLY A 770 -26.52 3.83 22.33
CA GLY A 770 -27.37 5.01 22.35
C GLY A 770 -26.90 6.16 21.47
N ARG A 771 -27.73 7.18 21.40
CA ARG A 771 -27.50 8.41 20.64
C ARG A 771 -27.45 9.61 21.60
N ILE A 772 -26.41 10.43 21.49
CA ILE A 772 -26.22 11.56 22.41
C ILE A 772 -27.33 12.60 22.18
N ALA A 773 -28.18 12.81 23.18
CA ALA A 773 -29.31 13.75 23.12
C ALA A 773 -28.96 15.14 23.70
N GLU A 774 -28.06 15.20 24.70
CA GLU A 774 -27.60 16.43 25.33
C GLU A 774 -26.20 16.23 25.94
N LEU A 775 -25.36 17.28 25.88
CA LEU A 775 -24.06 17.35 26.55
C LEU A 775 -24.08 18.55 27.49
N LEU A 776 -23.70 18.37 28.76
CA LEU A 776 -23.71 19.43 29.77
C LEU A 776 -22.38 19.51 30.51
N HIS A 777 -21.90 20.73 30.75
CA HIS A 777 -20.67 21.02 31.48
C HIS A 777 -20.95 21.98 32.64
N GLY A 778 -20.64 21.53 33.86
CA GLY A 778 -20.82 22.28 35.12
C GLY A 778 -19.59 22.17 36.01
N GLY A 779 -18.72 23.18 35.98
CA GLY A 779 -17.47 23.17 36.74
C GLY A 779 -16.52 22.05 36.27
N ALA A 780 -16.17 21.12 37.16
CA ALA A 780 -15.37 19.94 36.82
C ALA A 780 -16.19 18.74 36.33
N ARG A 781 -17.53 18.80 36.42
CA ARG A 781 -18.43 17.68 36.09
C ARG A 781 -18.96 17.81 34.65
N GLY A 782 -19.00 16.69 33.94
CA GLY A 782 -19.59 16.58 32.62
C GLY A 782 -20.69 15.55 32.62
N LEU A 783 -21.87 15.89 32.13
CA LEU A 783 -23.04 15.00 32.09
C LEU A 783 -23.50 14.80 30.64
N VAL A 784 -24.01 13.61 30.36
CA VAL A 784 -24.50 13.20 29.03
C VAL A 784 -25.88 12.60 29.18
N THR A 785 -26.86 13.20 28.50
CA THR A 785 -28.17 12.56 28.31
C THR A 785 -28.08 11.71 27.05
N LEU A 786 -28.18 10.39 27.23
CA LEU A 786 -28.08 9.40 26.16
C LEU A 786 -29.48 8.84 25.89
N GLU A 787 -29.95 8.94 24.65
CA GLU A 787 -31.12 8.20 24.19
C GLU A 787 -30.71 6.74 23.99
N GLN A 788 -31.30 5.83 24.76
CA GLN A 788 -30.89 4.42 24.75
C GLN A 788 -31.62 3.63 23.66
N PHE A 789 -30.88 2.71 23.03
CA PHE A 789 -31.37 1.77 22.03
C PHE A 789 -30.98 0.33 22.42
N THR A 790 -31.81 -0.64 22.05
CA THR A 790 -31.51 -2.07 22.16
C THR A 790 -31.34 -2.69 20.78
N TYR A 791 -30.57 -3.78 20.70
CA TYR A 791 -30.45 -4.55 19.46
C TYR A 791 -31.41 -5.74 19.44
N SER A 792 -31.89 -6.10 18.24
CA SER A 792 -32.65 -7.33 18.03
C SER A 792 -31.77 -8.58 18.19
N GLN A 793 -32.38 -9.70 18.62
CA GLN A 793 -31.72 -11.02 18.62
C GLN A 793 -31.52 -11.57 17.21
N GLU A 794 -32.30 -11.07 16.25
CA GLU A 794 -32.18 -11.41 14.83
C GLU A 794 -31.49 -10.29 14.06
N ARG A 795 -30.74 -10.69 13.04
CA ARG A 795 -30.10 -9.77 12.09
C ARG A 795 -31.13 -9.27 11.07
N HIS A 796 -30.88 -8.10 10.49
CA HIS A 796 -31.72 -7.57 9.42
C HIS A 796 -31.80 -8.56 8.24
N PRO A 797 -32.99 -8.85 7.67
CA PRO A 797 -33.15 -9.89 6.65
C PRO A 797 -32.30 -9.68 5.39
N ASP A 798 -32.18 -8.43 4.91
CA ASP A 798 -31.37 -8.12 3.73
C ASP A 798 -29.90 -7.79 4.06
N PHE A 799 -29.66 -6.84 4.97
CA PHE A 799 -28.30 -6.43 5.34
C PHE A 799 -27.56 -7.46 6.19
N ASN A 800 -28.24 -8.43 6.82
CA ASN A 800 -27.66 -9.41 7.74
C ASN A 800 -26.79 -8.80 8.85
N TRP A 801 -27.13 -7.59 9.29
CA TRP A 801 -26.45 -6.84 10.35
C TRP A 801 -27.41 -6.54 11.52
N PRO A 802 -26.89 -6.20 12.71
CA PRO A 802 -27.73 -5.95 13.89
C PRO A 802 -28.71 -4.79 13.67
N ILE A 803 -29.97 -4.99 14.07
CA ILE A 803 -31.00 -3.94 14.07
C ILE A 803 -30.99 -3.24 15.42
N LEU A 804 -31.00 -1.92 15.44
CA LEU A 804 -31.19 -1.09 16.63
C LEU A 804 -32.59 -0.45 16.62
N ARG A 805 -33.24 -0.49 17.78
CA ARG A 805 -34.55 0.14 18.02
C ARG A 805 -34.66 0.66 19.45
N ARG A 806 -35.65 1.51 19.72
CA ARG A 806 -35.92 1.92 21.09
C ARG A 806 -36.39 0.71 21.93
N PRO A 807 -36.10 0.72 23.25
CA PRO A 807 -36.61 -0.29 24.17
C PRO A 807 -38.14 -0.33 24.15
N THR A 808 -38.69 -1.54 24.26
CA THR A 808 -40.14 -1.79 24.32
C THR A 808 -40.54 -2.30 25.71
N GLY A 809 -41.85 -2.39 25.99
CA GLY A 809 -42.39 -2.64 27.34
C GLY A 809 -41.68 -3.74 28.15
N ALA A 810 -41.37 -4.91 27.56
CA ALA A 810 -40.68 -5.98 28.29
C ALA A 810 -39.23 -5.63 28.66
N GLU A 811 -38.50 -4.95 27.77
CA GLU A 811 -37.13 -4.49 28.03
C GLU A 811 -37.12 -3.33 29.04
N ILE A 812 -38.12 -2.46 28.98
CA ILE A 812 -38.31 -1.39 29.97
C ILE A 812 -38.60 -1.98 31.35
N VAL A 813 -39.45 -2.99 31.42
CA VAL A 813 -39.71 -3.75 32.67
C VAL A 813 -38.45 -4.46 33.17
N ALA A 814 -37.59 -4.93 32.26
CA ALA A 814 -36.29 -5.53 32.58
C ALA A 814 -35.19 -4.50 32.92
N GLY A 815 -35.50 -3.20 32.93
CA GLY A 815 -34.61 -2.14 33.40
C GLY A 815 -34.05 -1.21 32.32
N ALA A 816 -34.39 -1.38 31.04
CA ALA A 816 -34.03 -0.41 29.99
C ALA A 816 -34.81 0.90 30.16
N GLN A 817 -34.19 2.02 29.79
CA GLN A 817 -34.82 3.35 29.86
C GLN A 817 -34.83 3.98 28.47
N ASN A 818 -35.74 4.92 28.20
CA ASN A 818 -35.71 5.65 26.93
C ASN A 818 -34.53 6.64 26.88
N PHE A 819 -34.18 7.21 28.03
CA PHE A 819 -33.04 8.08 28.20
C PHE A 819 -32.31 7.71 29.48
N LEU A 820 -30.98 7.73 29.42
CA LEU A 820 -30.09 7.56 30.56
C LEU A 820 -29.30 8.84 30.77
N LEU A 821 -29.03 9.16 32.02
CA LEU A 821 -28.13 10.23 32.39
C LEU A 821 -26.83 9.64 32.92
N LEU A 822 -25.75 9.88 32.19
CA LEU A 822 -24.43 9.30 32.44
C LEU A 822 -23.40 10.38 32.73
N GLU A 823 -22.32 10.00 33.42
CA GLU A 823 -21.15 10.86 33.50
C GLU A 823 -20.44 10.87 32.13
N SER A 824 -19.81 11.98 31.79
CA SER A 824 -19.11 12.12 30.51
C SER A 824 -18.03 11.07 30.27
N THR A 825 -17.44 10.54 31.33
CA THR A 825 -16.42 9.48 31.31
C THR A 825 -16.97 8.12 30.92
N ASP A 826 -18.28 7.93 31.01
CA ASP A 826 -18.93 6.65 30.75
C ASP A 826 -19.09 6.38 29.26
N ILE A 827 -18.95 7.40 28.41
CA ILE A 827 -19.03 7.27 26.95
C ILE A 827 -17.74 6.65 26.40
N GLN A 828 -17.82 5.41 25.92
CA GLN A 828 -16.65 4.61 25.57
C GLN A 828 -16.13 4.89 24.17
N PHE A 829 -16.96 4.72 23.15
CA PHE A 829 -16.55 4.93 21.75
C PHE A 829 -17.74 5.21 20.84
N VAL A 830 -17.46 5.83 19.70
CA VAL A 830 -18.43 6.16 18.65
C VAL A 830 -18.66 4.96 17.72
N ILE A 831 -19.88 4.79 17.22
CA ILE A 831 -20.27 3.72 16.28
C ILE A 831 -20.97 4.32 15.05
N SER A 832 -20.95 3.60 13.93
CA SER A 832 -21.68 3.98 12.70
C SER A 832 -23.02 3.25 12.65
N VAL A 833 -24.10 4.02 12.53
CA VAL A 833 -25.47 3.52 12.48
C VAL A 833 -26.18 4.23 11.32
N ALA A 834 -26.96 3.48 10.53
CA ALA A 834 -27.75 4.00 9.44
C ALA A 834 -29.24 3.76 9.70
N HIS A 835 -30.09 4.68 9.22
CA HIS A 835 -31.54 4.44 9.20
C HIS A 835 -31.87 3.29 8.24
N ASP A 836 -32.89 2.48 8.57
CA ASP A 836 -33.40 1.44 7.69
C ASP A 836 -34.24 2.02 6.53
N CYS A 837 -33.53 2.68 5.60
CA CYS A 837 -34.14 3.32 4.44
C CYS A 837 -34.78 2.31 3.47
N ARG A 838 -34.37 1.04 3.53
CA ARG A 838 -34.90 -0.03 2.69
C ARG A 838 -36.33 -0.34 3.05
N ASN A 839 -36.61 -0.57 4.33
CA ASN A 839 -37.97 -0.81 4.80
C ASN A 839 -38.77 0.49 4.89
N GLY A 840 -38.15 1.59 5.32
CA GLY A 840 -38.78 2.90 5.43
C GLY A 840 -39.12 3.57 4.09
N LYS A 841 -38.56 3.09 2.97
CA LYS A 841 -38.75 3.64 1.61
C LYS A 841 -38.51 5.15 1.54
N CYS A 842 -37.48 5.61 2.25
CA CYS A 842 -37.15 7.02 2.43
C CYS A 842 -36.92 7.73 1.09
N LYS A 843 -37.27 9.02 1.01
CA LYS A 843 -37.26 9.79 -0.24
C LYS A 843 -36.36 11.03 -0.17
N PRO A 844 -35.72 11.40 -1.29
CA PRO A 844 -35.06 12.70 -1.41
C PRO A 844 -36.06 13.85 -1.21
N VAL A 845 -35.64 14.86 -0.44
CA VAL A 845 -36.34 16.14 -0.31
C VAL A 845 -35.35 17.29 -0.47
N VAL A 846 -35.84 18.44 -0.92
CA VAL A 846 -35.03 19.67 -0.94
C VAL A 846 -34.74 20.08 0.50
N ALA A 847 -33.46 20.06 0.89
CA ALA A 847 -33.00 20.36 2.24
C ALA A 847 -32.48 21.81 2.37
N GLY A 848 -32.12 22.45 1.27
CA GLY A 848 -31.64 23.82 1.26
C GLY A 848 -31.12 24.27 -0.10
N LYS A 849 -30.42 25.41 -0.12
CA LYS A 849 -29.78 25.96 -1.31
C LYS A 849 -28.27 25.71 -1.30
N GLU A 850 -27.70 25.47 -2.47
CA GLU A 850 -26.25 25.27 -2.62
C GLU A 850 -25.49 26.58 -2.37
N VAL A 851 -24.36 26.51 -1.65
CA VAL A 851 -23.46 27.64 -1.45
C VAL A 851 -22.24 27.48 -2.36
N GLN A 852 -22.07 28.41 -3.31
CA GLN A 852 -20.92 28.47 -4.22
C GLN A 852 -20.22 29.81 -4.04
N GLU A 853 -18.88 29.80 -3.99
CA GLU A 853 -18.08 31.04 -3.81
C GLU A 853 -18.46 31.88 -2.57
N ARG A 854 -19.08 31.24 -1.56
CA ARG A 854 -19.67 31.86 -0.34
C ARG A 854 -20.99 32.60 -0.57
N GLU A 855 -21.64 32.41 -1.71
CA GLU A 855 -22.97 32.93 -2.01
C GLU A 855 -24.00 31.81 -2.08
N ILE A 856 -25.21 32.09 -1.59
CA ILE A 856 -26.35 31.17 -1.70
C ILE A 856 -26.85 31.22 -3.14
N THR A 857 -26.83 30.10 -3.83
CA THR A 857 -27.27 29.99 -5.22
C THR A 857 -28.77 29.70 -5.33
N THR A 858 -29.31 29.75 -6.54
CA THR A 858 -30.68 29.31 -6.83
C THR A 858 -30.83 27.79 -6.86
N ARG A 859 -29.72 27.03 -6.87
CA ARG A 859 -29.70 25.57 -7.00
C ARG A 859 -30.07 24.91 -5.67
N ASP A 860 -30.89 23.87 -5.76
CA ASP A 860 -31.31 23.08 -4.60
C ASP A 860 -30.28 22.02 -4.22
N ILE A 861 -30.13 21.79 -2.91
CA ILE A 861 -29.50 20.60 -2.35
C ILE A 861 -30.62 19.67 -1.89
N SER A 862 -30.61 18.44 -2.40
CA SER A 862 -31.51 17.37 -1.95
C SER A 862 -30.79 16.44 -0.99
N LEU A 863 -31.46 16.06 0.10
CA LEU A 863 -31.01 15.04 1.06
C LEU A 863 -32.13 14.04 1.31
N ILE A 864 -31.81 12.87 1.87
CA ILE A 864 -32.81 11.88 2.26
C ILE A 864 -33.55 12.36 3.50
N LYS A 865 -34.88 12.36 3.45
CA LYS A 865 -35.74 12.49 4.62
C LYS A 865 -36.15 11.10 5.09
N HIS A 866 -35.79 10.76 6.33
CA HIS A 866 -36.18 9.50 6.94
C HIS A 866 -37.69 9.47 7.24
N SER A 867 -38.30 8.29 7.07
CA SER A 867 -39.73 8.06 7.30
C SER A 867 -40.10 8.09 8.79
N ASP A 868 -39.16 7.70 9.64
CA ASP A 868 -39.25 7.64 11.09
C ASP A 868 -37.87 7.93 11.72
N ASP A 869 -37.80 7.83 13.04
CA ASP A 869 -36.56 7.95 13.83
C ASP A 869 -36.44 6.78 14.80
N ASP A 870 -36.88 5.57 14.39
CA ASP A 870 -37.09 4.41 15.27
C ASP A 870 -36.34 3.16 14.79
N HIS A 871 -36.13 3.02 13.48
CA HIS A 871 -35.58 1.82 12.86
C HIS A 871 -34.19 2.07 12.29
N PHE A 872 -33.19 1.42 12.89
CA PHE A 872 -31.80 1.60 12.52
C PHE A 872 -31.08 0.26 12.32
N VAL A 873 -30.04 0.28 11.51
CA VAL A 873 -29.14 -0.85 11.27
C VAL A 873 -27.74 -0.41 11.67
N LEU A 874 -27.10 -1.22 12.51
CA LEU A 874 -25.71 -1.02 12.88
C LEU A 874 -24.80 -1.37 11.70
N ASN A 875 -23.91 -0.46 11.34
CA ASN A 875 -23.05 -0.63 10.18
C ASN A 875 -21.87 -1.56 10.48
N MET A 876 -21.99 -2.85 10.14
CA MET A 876 -20.91 -3.83 10.31
C MET A 876 -19.85 -3.78 9.21
N ALA A 877 -20.00 -2.89 8.21
CA ALA A 877 -18.95 -2.56 7.25
C ALA A 877 -18.12 -1.32 7.69
N GLY A 878 -18.49 -0.66 8.79
CA GLY A 878 -17.72 0.47 9.34
C GLY A 878 -16.38 0.00 9.91
N LEU A 879 -15.27 0.58 9.42
CA LEU A 879 -13.91 0.16 9.80
C LEU A 879 -13.53 0.64 11.21
N HIS A 880 -13.99 1.83 11.59
CA HIS A 880 -13.61 2.46 12.84
C HIS A 880 -14.26 1.76 14.04
N HIS A 881 -13.47 1.41 15.05
CA HIS A 881 -13.90 0.66 16.24
C HIS A 881 -14.56 -0.70 16.01
N PHE A 882 -14.43 -1.28 14.82
CA PHE A 882 -15.01 -2.60 14.52
C PHE A 882 -14.61 -3.67 15.54
N VAL A 883 -13.31 -3.78 15.89
CA VAL A 883 -12.83 -4.75 16.90
C VAL A 883 -13.46 -4.51 18.26
N ARG A 884 -13.63 -3.26 18.69
CA ARG A 884 -14.32 -2.93 19.96
C ARG A 884 -15.80 -3.32 19.89
N LEU A 885 -16.42 -3.14 18.74
CA LEU A 885 -17.81 -3.52 18.51
C LEU A 885 -18.01 -5.04 18.63
N LEU A 886 -17.08 -5.84 18.10
CA LEU A 886 -17.09 -7.29 18.25
C LEU A 886 -17.01 -7.73 19.71
N ARG A 887 -16.26 -7.01 20.55
CA ARG A 887 -16.10 -7.32 21.99
C ARG A 887 -17.37 -7.04 22.81
N VAL A 888 -18.27 -6.17 22.34
CA VAL A 888 -19.49 -5.79 23.08
C VAL A 888 -20.77 -6.43 22.54
N LEU A 889 -20.75 -6.96 21.32
CA LEU A 889 -21.90 -7.63 20.72
C LEU A 889 -21.84 -9.15 20.89
N PRO A 890 -22.99 -9.84 21.02
CA PRO A 890 -23.04 -11.29 20.97
C PRO A 890 -22.50 -11.85 19.66
N ARG A 891 -21.75 -12.95 19.74
CA ARG A 891 -21.17 -13.63 18.55
C ARG A 891 -22.21 -13.99 17.49
N ALA A 892 -23.43 -14.37 17.90
CA ALA A 892 -24.53 -14.68 16.97
C ALA A 892 -24.92 -13.50 16.05
N LEU A 893 -24.60 -12.26 16.44
CA LEU A 893 -24.86 -11.05 15.66
C LEU A 893 -23.67 -10.58 14.84
N THR A 894 -22.47 -11.08 15.12
CA THR A 894 -21.22 -10.61 14.50
C THR A 894 -20.47 -11.66 13.67
N GLU A 895 -20.72 -12.95 13.89
CA GLU A 895 -20.07 -14.01 13.12
C GLU A 895 -20.39 -13.90 11.63
N ILE A 896 -19.37 -14.07 10.79
CA ILE A 896 -19.49 -14.20 9.35
C ILE A 896 -19.86 -15.66 9.06
N ARG A 897 -20.96 -15.85 8.35
CA ARG A 897 -21.48 -17.16 7.97
C ARG A 897 -21.20 -17.41 6.48
N PRO A 898 -20.91 -18.64 6.06
CA PRO A 898 -20.81 -18.99 4.64
C PRO A 898 -22.06 -18.53 3.88
N LEU A 899 -21.85 -17.91 2.73
CA LEU A 899 -22.95 -17.47 1.85
C LEU A 899 -23.61 -18.66 1.13
N VAL A 900 -22.83 -19.72 0.90
CA VAL A 900 -23.21 -20.93 0.17
C VAL A 900 -22.81 -22.14 0.99
N ASP A 901 -23.76 -23.07 1.21
CA ASP A 901 -23.52 -24.29 1.97
C ASP A 901 -22.67 -25.31 1.19
N ASP A 902 -23.12 -25.71 0.00
CA ASP A 902 -22.38 -26.61 -0.91
C ASP A 902 -21.64 -25.79 -1.98
N ARG A 903 -20.46 -25.30 -1.58
CA ARG A 903 -19.61 -24.47 -2.46
C ARG A 903 -19.13 -25.24 -3.68
N GLU A 904 -18.84 -26.54 -3.57
CA GLU A 904 -18.37 -27.32 -4.72
C GLU A 904 -19.44 -27.43 -5.80
N LYS A 905 -20.69 -27.74 -5.42
CA LYS A 905 -21.81 -27.74 -6.35
C LYS A 905 -22.02 -26.36 -6.99
N ALA A 906 -22.02 -25.29 -6.19
CA ALA A 906 -22.20 -23.94 -6.70
C ALA A 906 -21.09 -23.55 -7.71
N HIS A 907 -19.84 -23.89 -7.41
CA HIS A 907 -18.71 -23.64 -8.31
C HIS A 907 -18.85 -24.42 -9.63
N LYS A 908 -19.35 -25.68 -9.60
CA LYS A 908 -19.64 -26.46 -10.82
C LYS A 908 -20.71 -25.80 -11.68
N GLU A 909 -21.77 -25.29 -11.06
CA GLU A 909 -22.83 -24.55 -11.75
C GLU A 909 -22.31 -23.24 -12.36
N ALA A 910 -21.47 -22.50 -11.63
CA ALA A 910 -20.81 -21.28 -12.13
C ALA A 910 -19.85 -21.60 -13.29
N ALA A 911 -19.03 -22.64 -13.17
CA ALA A 911 -18.14 -23.10 -14.23
C ALA A 911 -18.91 -23.50 -15.50
N ALA A 912 -20.05 -24.18 -15.38
CA ALA A 912 -20.91 -24.49 -16.51
C ALA A 912 -21.43 -23.23 -17.23
N LYS A 913 -21.85 -22.20 -16.48
CA LYS A 913 -22.24 -20.89 -17.05
C LYS A 913 -21.08 -20.21 -17.79
N VAL A 914 -19.88 -20.27 -17.20
CA VAL A 914 -18.66 -19.72 -17.82
C VAL A 914 -18.33 -20.43 -19.12
N ARG A 915 -18.34 -21.77 -19.13
CA ARG A 915 -18.09 -22.57 -20.35
C ARG A 915 -19.09 -22.22 -21.47
N GLY A 916 -20.38 -22.11 -21.14
CA GLY A 916 -21.40 -21.68 -22.11
C GLY A 916 -21.12 -20.29 -22.69
N THR A 917 -20.81 -19.33 -21.81
CA THR A 917 -20.51 -17.93 -22.22
C THR A 917 -19.24 -17.84 -23.07
N GLN A 918 -18.18 -18.55 -22.68
CA GLN A 918 -16.89 -18.56 -23.38
C GLN A 918 -16.98 -19.30 -24.71
N ALA A 919 -17.74 -20.40 -24.79
CA ALA A 919 -18.01 -21.08 -26.06
C ALA A 919 -18.69 -20.14 -27.06
N ALA A 920 -19.71 -19.38 -26.62
CA ALA A 920 -20.38 -18.38 -27.46
C ALA A 920 -19.43 -17.26 -27.91
N ARG A 921 -18.60 -16.72 -27.01
CA ARG A 921 -17.59 -15.70 -27.34
C ARG A 921 -16.55 -16.22 -28.33
N ARG A 922 -16.06 -17.45 -28.15
CA ARG A 922 -15.10 -18.09 -29.07
C ARG A 922 -15.72 -18.31 -30.45
N ALA A 923 -16.99 -18.72 -30.51
CA ALA A 923 -17.72 -18.88 -31.76
C ALA A 923 -17.89 -17.53 -32.49
N GLN A 924 -18.27 -16.46 -31.79
CA GLN A 924 -18.35 -15.11 -32.36
C GLN A 924 -16.98 -14.60 -32.83
N ALA A 925 -15.92 -14.80 -32.05
CA ALA A 925 -14.57 -14.41 -32.44
C ALA A 925 -14.08 -15.19 -33.66
N ALA A 926 -14.38 -16.48 -33.75
CA ALA A 926 -14.08 -17.30 -34.93
C ALA A 926 -14.86 -16.81 -36.16
N ALA A 927 -16.12 -16.44 -36.01
CA ALA A 927 -16.93 -15.84 -37.08
C ALA A 927 -16.35 -14.49 -37.55
N LYS A 928 -16.04 -13.57 -36.63
CA LYS A 928 -15.38 -12.30 -36.95
C LYS A 928 -14.02 -12.49 -37.63
N ARG A 929 -13.21 -13.46 -37.19
CA ARG A 929 -11.93 -13.82 -37.83
C ARG A 929 -12.13 -14.34 -39.26
N ARG A 930 -13.15 -15.20 -39.48
CA ARG A 930 -13.50 -15.68 -40.82
C ARG A 930 -13.96 -14.53 -41.73
N GLN A 931 -14.79 -13.61 -41.24
CA GLN A 931 -15.21 -12.42 -41.98
C GLN A 931 -14.02 -11.50 -42.30
N THR A 932 -13.13 -11.26 -41.34
CA THR A 932 -11.92 -10.45 -41.56
C THR A 932 -10.97 -11.09 -42.57
N ALA A 933 -10.80 -12.43 -42.50
CA ALA A 933 -9.98 -13.18 -43.43
C ALA A 933 -10.58 -13.18 -44.86
N ALA A 934 -11.91 -13.27 -44.98
CA ALA A 934 -12.61 -13.11 -46.25
C ALA A 934 -12.38 -11.70 -46.81
N ARG A 935 -12.63 -10.65 -46.03
CA ARG A 935 -12.39 -9.26 -46.45
C ARG A 935 -10.94 -9.02 -46.90
N LYS A 936 -9.96 -9.56 -46.18
CA LYS A 936 -8.54 -9.48 -46.58
C LYS A 936 -8.24 -10.21 -47.89
N ARG A 937 -8.91 -11.35 -48.15
CA ARG A 937 -8.79 -12.07 -49.43
C ARG A 937 -9.43 -11.30 -50.58
N ASP A 938 -10.60 -10.70 -50.35
CA ASP A 938 -11.31 -9.91 -51.36
C ASP A 938 -10.52 -8.65 -51.73
N VAL A 939 -9.94 -7.95 -50.75
CA VAL A 939 -9.05 -6.80 -50.98
C VAL A 939 -7.78 -7.22 -51.74
N ALA A 940 -7.18 -8.37 -51.39
CA ALA A 940 -6.00 -8.87 -52.10
C ALA A 940 -6.33 -9.31 -53.54
N ALA A 941 -7.51 -9.86 -53.78
CA ALA A 941 -7.99 -10.22 -55.12
C ALA A 941 -8.27 -8.97 -55.98
N ALA A 942 -8.92 -7.95 -55.40
CA ALA A 942 -9.16 -6.68 -56.08
C ALA A 942 -7.84 -5.98 -56.46
N ALA A 943 -6.86 -5.93 -55.55
CA ALA A 943 -5.54 -5.35 -55.84
C ALA A 943 -4.79 -6.10 -56.97
N LYS A 944 -4.96 -7.43 -57.04
CA LYS A 944 -4.37 -8.26 -58.10
C LYS A 944 -5.06 -8.05 -59.45
N GLN A 945 -6.38 -7.82 -59.44
CA GLN A 945 -7.14 -7.47 -60.64
C GLN A 945 -6.76 -6.08 -61.16
N THR A 946 -6.66 -5.08 -60.28
CA THR A 946 -6.21 -3.72 -60.66
C THR A 946 -4.79 -3.71 -61.23
N ALA A 947 -3.88 -4.54 -60.71
CA ALA A 947 -2.55 -4.70 -61.28
C ALA A 947 -2.59 -5.33 -62.68
N ALA A 948 -3.41 -6.36 -62.89
CA ALA A 948 -3.58 -6.99 -64.21
C ALA A 948 -4.24 -6.06 -65.24
N ASP A 949 -5.21 -5.25 -64.81
CA ASP A 949 -5.87 -4.25 -65.67
C ASP A 949 -4.89 -3.11 -66.05
N ALA A 950 -3.99 -2.72 -65.14
CA ALA A 950 -2.94 -1.74 -65.41
C ALA A 950 -1.87 -2.27 -66.38
N ASP A 951 -1.46 -3.54 -66.24
CA ASP A 951 -0.53 -4.18 -67.18
C ASP A 951 -1.14 -4.26 -68.59
N LYS A 952 -2.43 -4.59 -68.69
CA LYS A 952 -3.14 -4.62 -69.97
C LYS A 952 -3.27 -3.23 -70.63
N ALA A 953 -3.55 -2.20 -69.83
CA ALA A 953 -3.59 -0.82 -70.31
C ALA A 953 -2.20 -0.33 -70.77
N ALA A 954 -1.12 -0.81 -70.14
CA ALA A 954 0.24 -0.52 -70.56
C ALA A 954 0.60 -1.19 -71.89
N GLU A 955 0.19 -2.46 -72.10
CA GLU A 955 0.35 -3.14 -73.40
C GLU A 955 -0.45 -2.43 -74.51
N GLU A 956 -1.70 -2.05 -74.25
CA GLU A 956 -2.53 -1.31 -75.23
C GLU A 956 -1.94 0.07 -75.56
N ALA A 957 -1.36 0.77 -74.57
CA ALA A 957 -0.65 2.04 -74.79
C ALA A 957 0.65 1.85 -75.59
N GLU A 958 1.38 0.76 -75.39
CA GLU A 958 2.59 0.44 -76.14
C GLU A 958 2.26 0.05 -77.60
N GLU A 959 1.15 -0.66 -77.82
CA GLU A 959 0.64 -0.98 -79.15
C GLU A 959 0.15 0.27 -79.89
N LEU A 960 -0.54 1.18 -79.20
CA LEU A 960 -0.93 2.48 -79.73
C LEU A 960 0.29 3.35 -80.04
N ALA A 961 1.33 3.34 -79.19
CA ALA A 961 2.57 4.06 -79.43
C ALA A 961 3.30 3.51 -80.67
N ARG A 962 3.36 2.18 -80.86
CA ARG A 962 3.91 1.56 -82.08
C ARG A 962 3.09 1.90 -83.32
N ALA A 963 1.76 1.91 -83.23
CA ALA A 963 0.88 2.32 -84.33
C ALA A 963 1.04 3.81 -84.68
N THR A 964 1.25 4.66 -83.67
CA THR A 964 1.50 6.09 -83.85
C THR A 964 2.88 6.36 -84.44
N GLU A 965 3.90 5.58 -84.06
CA GLU A 965 5.25 5.65 -84.63
C GLU A 965 5.31 5.12 -86.08
N GLU A 966 4.51 4.10 -86.43
CA GLU A 966 4.32 3.66 -87.81
C GLU A 966 3.54 4.67 -88.66
N ALA A 967 2.55 5.36 -88.07
CA ALA A 967 1.81 6.43 -88.73
C ALA A 967 2.69 7.67 -88.98
N LEU A 968 3.56 8.04 -88.03
CA LEU A 968 4.53 9.15 -88.20
C LEU A 968 5.64 8.86 -89.23
N LYS A 969 5.95 7.59 -89.50
CA LYS A 969 6.90 7.19 -90.57
C LYS A 969 6.28 7.23 -91.97
N ARG A 970 4.96 7.28 -92.10
CA ARG A 970 4.25 7.48 -93.39
C ARG A 970 3.73 8.91 -93.44
N GLY A 971 4.64 9.83 -93.74
CA GLY A 971 4.33 11.25 -93.82
C GLY A 971 3.21 11.58 -94.80
N GLN A 972 2.26 12.40 -94.33
CA GLN A 972 1.49 13.34 -95.14
C GLN A 972 0.98 14.48 -94.26
N GLU A 973 1.14 15.70 -94.77
CA GLU A 973 0.96 17.00 -94.12
C GLU A 973 -0.50 17.27 -93.72
N LEU A 974 -0.69 17.84 -92.52
CA LEU A 974 -1.96 18.39 -92.03
C LEU A 974 -1.99 19.93 -92.24
N PRO A 975 -3.09 20.51 -92.76
CA PRO A 975 -3.32 21.96 -92.82
C PRO A 975 -3.99 22.50 -91.52
N PRO A 976 -4.12 23.84 -91.36
CA PRO A 976 -3.85 24.57 -90.11
C PRO A 976 -5.08 24.96 -89.26
N GLY A 977 -4.81 25.49 -88.05
CA GLY A 977 -5.74 26.20 -87.15
C GLY A 977 -5.95 25.46 -85.83
N ASP A 978 -5.98 26.03 -84.64
CA ASP A 978 -5.98 27.42 -84.16
C ASP A 978 -5.42 27.42 -82.73
N GLU A 979 -4.78 28.52 -82.32
CA GLU A 979 -4.50 28.81 -80.90
C GLU A 979 -5.81 29.11 -80.15
N PRO A 980 -5.94 28.68 -78.88
CA PRO A 980 -6.84 29.35 -77.95
C PRO A 980 -6.07 30.08 -76.84
N ASP A 981 -6.39 31.37 -76.77
CA ASP A 981 -6.28 32.27 -75.64
C ASP A 981 -6.78 31.67 -74.31
N GLY A 982 -6.06 32.00 -73.24
CA GLY A 982 -6.61 32.84 -72.17
C GLY A 982 -7.63 32.24 -71.20
N ASP A 983 -7.11 31.85 -70.03
CA ASP A 983 -7.60 32.14 -68.69
C ASP A 983 -9.12 32.33 -68.48
N LYS A 984 -9.77 31.34 -67.82
CA LYS A 984 -10.79 31.59 -66.79
C LYS A 984 -10.81 30.51 -65.71
N GLU A 985 -10.48 30.97 -64.50
CA GLU A 985 -11.13 30.69 -63.20
C GLU A 985 -11.90 29.36 -63.06
N LEU A 986 -11.39 28.50 -62.17
CA LEU A 986 -12.17 27.45 -61.52
C LEU A 986 -12.13 27.65 -60.00
N GLN A 987 -13.31 27.96 -59.48
CA GLN A 987 -13.73 27.87 -58.09
C GLN A 987 -13.76 26.39 -57.70
N ASP A 988 -13.17 26.04 -56.56
CA ASP A 988 -13.28 24.71 -55.96
C ASP A 988 -14.31 24.79 -54.82
N GLU A 989 -15.54 24.37 -55.11
CA GLU A 989 -16.59 24.12 -54.14
C GLU A 989 -16.32 22.76 -53.47
N GLY A 990 -15.78 22.81 -52.25
CA GLY A 990 -15.76 21.66 -51.36
C GLY A 990 -17.06 21.57 -50.56
N GLU A 991 -17.86 20.53 -50.81
CA GLU A 991 -18.53 19.71 -49.77
C GLU A 991 -19.36 18.59 -50.41
N GLY A 992 -19.16 17.34 -49.96
CA GLY A 992 -20.11 16.25 -50.18
C GLY A 992 -19.49 14.86 -50.31
N SER A 993 -19.24 14.18 -49.19
CA SER A 993 -19.26 12.71 -49.18
C SER A 993 -19.94 12.18 -47.93
N SER A 994 -21.10 11.57 -48.16
CA SER A 994 -21.94 10.82 -47.24
C SER A 994 -21.34 9.47 -46.85
N ASP A 995 -21.58 9.11 -45.58
CA ASP A 995 -21.67 7.81 -44.92
C ASP A 995 -21.41 6.51 -45.72
N SER A 996 -20.56 5.66 -45.14
CA SER A 996 -20.94 4.25 -44.87
C SER A 996 -20.09 3.66 -43.74
N ASP A 997 -20.81 3.00 -42.83
CA ASP A 997 -20.36 2.38 -41.58
C ASP A 997 -19.41 1.18 -41.77
N ASP A 998 -18.38 1.09 -40.92
CA ASP A 998 -17.60 -0.14 -40.69
C ASP A 998 -17.24 -0.27 -39.21
N GLU A 999 -18.18 -0.76 -38.41
CA GLU A 999 -17.93 -1.29 -37.07
C GLU A 999 -17.31 -2.69 -37.15
N SER A 1000 -15.97 -2.77 -37.11
CA SER A 1000 -15.29 -4.01 -36.72
C SER A 1000 -13.91 -3.75 -36.11
N ARG A 1001 -13.87 -3.39 -34.81
CA ARG A 1001 -12.67 -3.53 -33.98
C ARG A 1001 -12.94 -4.42 -32.77
N SER A 1002 -12.33 -5.60 -32.81
CA SER A 1002 -12.04 -6.42 -31.64
C SER A 1002 -11.15 -5.63 -30.68
N GLU A 1003 -11.63 -5.45 -29.46
CA GLU A 1003 -10.93 -4.83 -28.34
C GLU A 1003 -9.59 -5.52 -28.08
N PRO A 1004 -8.46 -4.78 -28.09
CA PRO A 1004 -7.30 -5.14 -27.29
C PRO A 1004 -7.58 -4.74 -25.84
N GLU A 1005 -7.40 -5.71 -24.95
CA GLU A 1005 -7.47 -5.55 -23.50
C GLU A 1005 -6.59 -4.37 -23.04
N ALA A 1006 -7.19 -3.46 -22.28
CA ALA A 1006 -6.49 -2.40 -21.58
C ALA A 1006 -5.50 -3.02 -20.59
N SER A 1007 -4.22 -2.76 -20.81
CA SER A 1007 -3.22 -2.70 -19.75
C SER A 1007 -3.75 -1.79 -18.64
N ASP A 1008 -3.62 -2.23 -17.39
CA ASP A 1008 -3.72 -1.34 -16.23
C ASP A 1008 -2.57 -0.33 -16.32
N ASP A 1009 -2.76 0.77 -17.06
CA ASP A 1009 -2.02 2.02 -16.97
C ASP A 1009 -2.82 3.15 -17.66
N ASP A 1010 -3.12 4.17 -16.84
CA ASP A 1010 -3.40 5.57 -17.12
C ASP A 1010 -4.41 6.05 -18.19
N TYR A 1011 -5.37 6.85 -17.71
CA TYR A 1011 -6.23 7.71 -18.51
C TYR A 1011 -5.99 9.21 -18.20
N THR A 1012 -6.00 10.03 -19.27
CA THR A 1012 -6.00 11.51 -19.24
C THR A 1012 -7.40 12.04 -19.57
N PRO A 1013 -7.90 13.12 -18.94
CA PRO A 1013 -9.17 13.74 -19.33
C PRO A 1013 -8.94 14.84 -20.39
N GLN A 1014 -9.59 14.71 -21.54
CA GLN A 1014 -9.85 15.84 -22.44
C GLN A 1014 -11.26 16.38 -22.19
N GLY A 1015 -11.34 17.69 -22.02
CA GLY A 1015 -12.56 18.48 -22.00
C GLY A 1015 -12.21 19.90 -22.37
N CYS A 1016 -12.37 20.22 -23.66
CA CYS A 1016 -12.18 21.54 -24.23
C CYS A 1016 -13.35 22.46 -23.83
N ALA A 1017 -13.05 23.59 -23.20
CA ALA A 1017 -13.90 24.78 -23.23
C ALA A 1017 -12.97 25.97 -23.49
N GLY A 1018 -13.17 26.61 -24.65
CA GLY A 1018 -12.33 27.68 -25.14
C GLY A 1018 -12.31 28.89 -24.23
N ARG A 1019 -11.16 29.55 -24.19
CA ARG A 1019 -10.98 30.99 -23.97
C ARG A 1019 -9.63 31.38 -24.52
N GLY A 1020 -9.67 32.15 -25.60
CA GLY A 1020 -8.49 32.81 -26.16
C GLY A 1020 -7.92 33.82 -25.18
N ALA A 1021 -6.59 33.89 -25.12
CA ALA A 1021 -5.88 35.03 -24.58
C ALA A 1021 -4.53 35.15 -25.29
N LEU A 1022 -4.47 36.18 -26.11
CA LEU A 1022 -3.31 36.74 -26.80
C LEU A 1022 -2.07 36.82 -25.89
N ARG A 1023 -0.93 36.34 -26.38
CA ARG A 1023 0.39 36.77 -25.91
C ARG A 1023 0.97 37.75 -26.93
N GLY A 1024 0.81 39.05 -26.65
CA GLY A 1024 1.65 40.09 -27.23
C GLY A 1024 3.02 40.06 -26.54
N ARG A 1025 4.07 39.75 -27.31
CA ARG A 1025 5.45 40.10 -26.99
C ARG A 1025 5.68 41.52 -27.50
N GLU A 1026 6.10 42.44 -26.64
CA GLU A 1026 6.78 43.65 -27.08
C GLU A 1026 8.22 43.63 -26.60
N ALA A 1027 9.13 43.86 -27.55
CA ALA A 1027 10.38 44.55 -27.32
C ALA A 1027 10.60 45.54 -28.49
N PRO A 1028 11.22 46.70 -28.26
CA PRO A 1028 10.84 47.94 -28.94
C PRO A 1028 11.95 48.48 -29.85
N GLN A 1029 11.58 49.20 -30.92
CA GLN A 1029 12.46 50.16 -31.58
C GLN A 1029 11.71 51.41 -32.02
N GLY A 1030 12.03 52.53 -31.35
CA GLY A 1030 12.61 53.69 -32.02
C GLY A 1030 11.78 54.54 -32.98
N ARG A 1031 11.32 55.68 -32.43
CA ARG A 1031 11.39 57.05 -33.01
C ARG A 1031 10.39 57.50 -34.09
N LYS A 1032 9.56 58.43 -33.61
CA LYS A 1032 9.31 59.81 -34.11
C LYS A 1032 8.61 60.01 -35.47
N ARG A 1033 7.38 60.55 -35.31
CA ARG A 1033 6.90 61.90 -35.72
C ARG A 1033 5.79 61.96 -36.79
N LYS A 1034 4.71 62.61 -36.32
CA LYS A 1034 3.91 63.69 -36.92
C LYS A 1034 2.66 63.32 -37.75
N ARG A 1035 1.54 63.85 -37.21
CA ARG A 1035 0.40 64.57 -37.86
C ARG A 1035 -0.46 63.76 -38.85
N ALA A 1036 -1.78 63.88 -38.91
CA ALA A 1036 -2.80 64.68 -38.22
C ALA A 1036 -4.19 64.16 -38.65
N ARG A 1037 -5.23 64.49 -37.85
CA ARG A 1037 -6.64 64.82 -38.24
C ARG A 1037 -7.39 63.82 -39.14
N LYS A 1038 -8.49 63.19 -38.72
CA LYS A 1038 -9.88 63.66 -38.44
C LYS A 1038 -10.64 62.31 -38.27
N GLU A 1039 -11.65 62.10 -37.45
CA GLU A 1039 -12.70 62.86 -36.76
C GLU A 1039 -13.01 62.16 -35.44
#